data_AF-A0A1Y4EX17-F1
#
_entry.id   AF-A0A1Y4EX17-F1
#
_cell.length_a   1.000
_cell.length_b   1.000
_cell.length_c   1.000
_cell.angle_alpha   90.00
_cell.angle_beta   90.00
_cell.angle_gamma   90.00
#
_symmetry.space_group_name_H-M   'P 1'
#
loop_
_entity.id
_entity.type
_entity.pdbx_description
1 polymer ?
#
loop_
_entity_poly.entity_id
_entity_poly.type
_entity_poly.pdbx_seq_one_letter_code
_entity_poly.pdbx_strand_id
1 'polypeptide(L)'
;MNKFRLNIDGKECLGIPGQTILEVAKENDIVIPTLCYDERTEIYGACGLCVVEVEGNPKLCKACATQIAPNMVVRTKTDRVIESRKTNLELLLSNHRGDCRPPCVLACPAQTDCQGYVGLIANGRYEEAIELIKDKIPLPASIGRVCPHPCETACRRGMVDEPVSIAWLKRFAADTDMFGEDPFMPEIAPETGKNVAIIGGGPYGLSMAYFLRQKGHEVTIYEAMPKLGGMLRYGIPEYRLPKEVLDEEIALIERMGVTMVPNTKIGKDISFETIKRDFDAVCIGIGAWVSTGVRCKGEDSKGVIGGIDFLRKVVRNESIDLGENVAIVGGGNTAMDACRTAVRLGAKKVYNIYRRTKDEMPADMVEIEEAEEEGVIFLNLTNPLEIVADENGKAKQMVLQVMKLGEPDASGRRAPIPVEGETKTIDVDTVILAIGQRVNPEGFDGLELTRKNGIVYDPETFMTQIPGVFAGGDCGNDKISIAVESIADAKKGSQVVDSYLNGETIGYKPQYTVKRTDLTPASFEDRERMCRPKMEQLSAEERKNNFTEVVFGYDEEQAQADAARCLECGCHDYFECKLIHYANQYNVEPDRFAGDVNLVDYDDEHPFILRDPNKCILCDTCVRVCDEVMGVGALGLVKRGFDTVVKPALEMPLAETGCISCGQCVSCCPTGALQERLSIEKPVPLETSSADTICSHCSVGCSMHLETYGDMLIKAVPDKEGAVNKGLLCGRGKWGFDCSMVEGKLLDPVAKNVDGQFEEVDYHDAFVLTAKKTEAVAAKYGKEAVAVAISDRYTNEEAYVMKKLADSIGAKVLCFNNRESGLEKVLGVNASPNTIDELLSTEVILVVGFDNSQVMRVKLSQAAKNGAKVVLVNPQGYEQEHFGFAYKTIYTGNDLGFLKAVGKALVDMGKGNGTEGYEEFAKSVEGAQVCDEAKAVAELYAGAKKAMIVFQQNLVTTEAAVLLADLAVISGHIGSPRDGILQLKAKNNSQGLIDLGITAGAEAMEGVKALLVFGEDPDTSLLSDVEFMMVCDTHMTKTAEMADVVIPGTGFASADGTYTNTERRLQAVVQVIDEDVVFNNWEVAAELAHVYEVEMPYDEAADISEDLNCVSDVYRNSYIGEIYGGVLNCENRKLVAVADGTFVAPLKNTDNLTNMIDERLPH
;
A
#
# COMPACT_ATOMS: atom_id res chain seq x y z
N MET A 1 -30.03 -1.19 -32.17
CA MET A 1 -31.12 -1.39 -31.18
C MET A 1 -31.70 -0.03 -30.80
N ASN A 2 -33.01 0.09 -30.58
CA ASN A 2 -33.60 1.34 -30.08
C ASN A 2 -33.19 1.53 -28.60
N LYS A 3 -32.42 2.58 -28.29
CA LYS A 3 -32.05 2.92 -26.92
C LYS A 3 -33.25 3.53 -26.19
N PHE A 4 -33.43 3.18 -24.92
CA PHE A 4 -34.37 3.85 -24.02
C PHE A 4 -33.73 5.14 -23.50
N ARG A 5 -34.53 6.21 -23.49
CA ARG A 5 -34.19 7.48 -22.87
C ARG A 5 -34.70 7.47 -21.44
N LEU A 6 -33.87 7.88 -20.49
CA LEU A 6 -34.20 7.99 -19.08
C LEU A 6 -33.45 9.18 -18.47
N ASN A 7 -33.93 9.67 -17.35
CA ASN A 7 -33.32 10.76 -16.60
C ASN A 7 -32.87 10.25 -15.23
N ILE A 8 -31.61 10.48 -14.85
CA ILE A 8 -31.07 10.14 -13.53
C ILE A 8 -30.49 11.42 -12.92
N ASP A 9 -31.07 11.89 -11.82
CA ASP A 9 -30.69 13.14 -11.12
C ASP A 9 -30.59 14.37 -12.05
N GLY A 10 -31.47 14.47 -13.04
CA GLY A 10 -31.48 15.56 -14.01
C GLY A 10 -30.59 15.31 -15.24
N LYS A 11 -29.70 14.32 -15.23
CA LYS A 11 -28.87 13.93 -16.38
C LYS A 11 -29.65 13.01 -17.32
N GLU A 12 -29.67 13.35 -18.60
CA GLU A 12 -30.27 12.52 -19.66
C GLU A 12 -29.31 11.37 -20.01
N CYS A 13 -29.79 10.14 -19.86
CA CYS A 13 -29.03 8.92 -20.10
C CYS A 13 -29.71 8.08 -21.17
N LEU A 14 -28.90 7.31 -21.91
CA LEU A 14 -29.38 6.37 -22.92
C LEU A 14 -28.94 4.96 -22.53
N GLY A 15 -29.89 4.03 -22.43
CA GLY A 15 -29.61 2.63 -22.15
C GLY A 15 -30.25 1.69 -23.17
N ILE A 16 -29.82 0.44 -23.18
CA ILE A 16 -30.31 -0.64 -24.03
C ILE A 16 -31.35 -1.44 -23.24
N PRO A 17 -32.47 -1.87 -23.88
CA PRO A 17 -33.46 -2.72 -23.21
C PRO A 17 -32.81 -3.96 -22.58
N GLY A 18 -33.12 -4.22 -21.31
CA GLY A 18 -32.55 -5.32 -20.53
C GLY A 18 -31.53 -4.87 -19.49
N GLN A 19 -30.90 -3.69 -19.67
CA GLN A 19 -30.00 -3.12 -18.68
C GLN A 19 -30.73 -2.71 -17.40
N THR A 20 -30.02 -2.77 -16.29
CA THR A 20 -30.44 -2.26 -14.98
C THR A 20 -30.17 -0.76 -14.86
N ILE A 21 -30.84 -0.10 -13.90
CA ILE A 21 -30.57 1.31 -13.58
C ILE A 21 -29.10 1.49 -13.18
N LEU A 22 -28.50 0.55 -12.45
CA LEU A 22 -27.12 0.64 -11.99
C LEU A 22 -26.11 0.58 -13.15
N GLU A 23 -26.32 -0.30 -14.11
CA GLU A 23 -25.46 -0.42 -15.30
C GLU A 23 -25.47 0.89 -16.11
N VAL A 24 -26.66 1.43 -16.39
CA VAL A 24 -26.79 2.71 -17.10
C VAL A 24 -26.20 3.86 -16.30
N ALA A 25 -26.37 3.86 -14.97
CA ALA A 25 -25.76 4.87 -14.11
C ALA A 25 -24.22 4.83 -14.22
N LYS A 26 -23.60 3.65 -14.15
CA LYS A 26 -22.15 3.46 -14.33
C LYS A 26 -21.67 3.94 -15.70
N GLU A 27 -22.34 3.56 -16.78
CA GLU A 27 -22.01 3.97 -18.16
C GLU A 27 -22.11 5.49 -18.39
N ASN A 28 -22.75 6.22 -17.47
CA ASN A 28 -22.92 7.67 -17.52
C ASN A 28 -22.23 8.38 -16.34
N ASP A 29 -21.27 7.76 -15.68
CA ASP A 29 -20.49 8.34 -14.56
C ASP A 29 -21.37 8.79 -13.38
N ILE A 30 -22.48 8.10 -13.15
CA ILE A 30 -23.38 8.34 -12.01
C ILE A 30 -23.13 7.26 -10.96
N VAL A 31 -22.55 7.67 -9.83
CA VAL A 31 -22.23 6.77 -8.73
C VAL A 31 -23.48 6.44 -7.91
N ILE A 32 -23.83 5.15 -7.89
CA ILE A 32 -24.82 4.59 -6.96
C ILE A 32 -24.09 3.59 -6.07
N PRO A 33 -24.13 3.74 -4.73
CA PRO A 33 -23.31 2.94 -3.82
C PRO A 33 -23.76 1.47 -3.76
N THR A 34 -22.78 0.56 -3.70
CA THR A 34 -22.99 -0.88 -3.58
C THR A 34 -21.91 -1.54 -2.73
N LEU A 35 -22.29 -2.52 -1.90
CA LEU A 35 -21.36 -3.40 -1.18
C LEU A 35 -21.41 -4.85 -1.71
N CYS A 36 -22.57 -5.32 -2.16
CA CYS A 36 -22.80 -6.72 -2.59
C CYS A 36 -22.91 -6.89 -4.13
N TYR A 37 -22.27 -6.00 -4.91
CA TYR A 37 -22.38 -6.01 -6.37
C TYR A 37 -21.01 -6.25 -7.00
N ASP A 38 -20.93 -7.26 -7.86
CA ASP A 38 -19.84 -7.52 -8.78
C ASP A 38 -20.48 -7.85 -10.14
N GLU A 39 -20.05 -7.18 -11.20
CA GLU A 39 -20.66 -7.26 -12.53
C GLU A 39 -20.47 -8.61 -13.23
N ARG A 40 -19.56 -9.44 -12.73
CA ARG A 40 -19.32 -10.80 -13.25
C ARG A 40 -20.27 -11.83 -12.65
N THR A 41 -21.06 -11.43 -11.66
CA THR A 41 -21.98 -12.29 -10.91
C THR A 41 -23.44 -11.93 -11.22
N GLU A 42 -24.37 -12.85 -10.96
CA GLU A 42 -25.81 -12.58 -11.02
C GLU A 42 -26.26 -11.47 -10.04
N ILE A 43 -27.54 -11.09 -10.07
CA ILE A 43 -28.05 -10.01 -9.21
C ILE A 43 -28.46 -10.56 -7.84
N TYR A 44 -27.78 -10.14 -6.78
CA TYR A 44 -28.10 -10.52 -5.39
C TYR A 44 -28.93 -9.46 -4.64
N GLY A 45 -28.43 -8.22 -4.58
CA GLY A 45 -29.14 -7.08 -4.03
C GLY A 45 -29.40 -7.09 -2.51
N ALA A 46 -28.59 -7.79 -1.69
CA ALA A 46 -28.82 -7.88 -0.25
C ALA A 46 -28.45 -6.62 0.55
N CYS A 47 -27.38 -5.90 0.20
CA CYS A 47 -26.86 -4.79 1.03
C CYS A 47 -27.79 -3.56 1.14
N GLY A 48 -28.75 -3.40 0.23
CA GLY A 48 -29.72 -2.30 0.27
C GLY A 48 -29.17 -0.89 0.02
N LEU A 49 -27.90 -0.70 -0.35
CA LEU A 49 -27.35 0.64 -0.63
C LEU A 49 -27.75 1.22 -1.98
N CYS A 50 -27.93 0.37 -2.99
CA CYS A 50 -28.27 0.81 -4.34
C CYS A 50 -29.73 1.25 -4.51
N VAL A 51 -30.43 1.53 -3.42
CA VAL A 51 -31.82 2.00 -3.47
C VAL A 51 -31.90 3.37 -4.14
N VAL A 52 -32.92 3.54 -4.97
CA VAL A 52 -33.23 4.77 -5.72
C VAL A 52 -34.74 5.01 -5.73
N GLU A 53 -35.13 6.25 -5.93
CA GLU A 53 -36.54 6.63 -6.10
C GLU A 53 -36.85 6.74 -7.60
N VAL A 54 -37.89 6.02 -8.05
CA VAL A 54 -38.36 6.08 -9.44
C VAL A 54 -39.71 6.78 -9.47
N GLU A 55 -39.85 7.80 -10.32
CA GLU A 55 -41.07 8.59 -10.41
C GLU A 55 -42.29 7.71 -10.74
N GLY A 56 -43.37 7.89 -9.98
CA GLY A 56 -44.59 7.08 -10.08
C GLY A 56 -44.54 5.75 -9.32
N ASN A 57 -43.40 5.34 -8.75
CA ASN A 57 -43.31 4.16 -7.88
C ASN A 57 -43.40 4.55 -6.40
N PRO A 58 -44.37 4.04 -5.62
CA PRO A 58 -44.47 4.38 -4.20
C PRO A 58 -43.32 3.82 -3.34
N LYS A 59 -42.64 2.76 -3.81
CA LYS A 59 -41.55 2.09 -3.11
C LYS A 59 -40.19 2.50 -3.69
N LEU A 60 -39.16 2.46 -2.86
CA LEU A 60 -37.78 2.54 -3.35
C LEU A 60 -37.43 1.28 -4.14
N CYS A 61 -36.74 1.46 -5.25
CA CYS A 61 -36.29 0.40 -6.14
C CYS A 61 -34.81 0.12 -5.92
N LYS A 62 -34.38 -1.13 -6.06
CA LYS A 62 -32.94 -1.46 -6.07
C LYS A 62 -32.39 -1.23 -7.48
N ALA A 63 -31.45 -0.31 -7.64
CA ALA A 63 -30.90 0.04 -8.95
C ALA A 63 -30.23 -1.17 -9.63
N CYS A 64 -29.58 -2.05 -8.87
CA CYS A 64 -28.91 -3.25 -9.38
C CYS A 64 -29.85 -4.33 -9.94
N ALA A 65 -31.15 -4.24 -9.68
CA ALA A 65 -32.13 -5.27 -10.08
C ALA A 65 -33.27 -4.72 -10.94
N THR A 66 -33.43 -3.39 -10.98
CA THR A 66 -34.54 -2.75 -11.69
C THR A 66 -34.12 -2.47 -13.11
N GLN A 67 -34.79 -3.10 -14.09
CA GLN A 67 -34.56 -2.83 -15.51
C GLN A 67 -35.05 -1.43 -15.89
N ILE A 68 -34.33 -0.79 -16.81
CA ILE A 68 -34.70 0.52 -17.34
C ILE A 68 -35.98 0.44 -18.19
N ALA A 69 -36.75 1.53 -18.21
CA ALA A 69 -37.92 1.68 -19.06
C ALA A 69 -37.89 3.03 -19.81
N PRO A 70 -38.60 3.15 -20.95
CA PRO A 70 -38.67 4.40 -21.69
C PRO A 70 -39.22 5.55 -20.83
N ASN A 71 -38.53 6.69 -20.86
CA ASN A 71 -38.84 7.92 -20.12
C ASN A 71 -38.88 7.73 -18.59
N MET A 72 -38.12 6.77 -18.07
CA MET A 72 -37.96 6.58 -16.63
C MET A 72 -37.24 7.78 -16.02
N VAL A 73 -37.70 8.27 -14.86
CA VAL A 73 -37.05 9.33 -14.08
C VAL A 73 -36.64 8.76 -12.73
N VAL A 74 -35.34 8.79 -12.47
CA VAL A 74 -34.69 8.21 -11.28
C VAL A 74 -34.04 9.33 -10.47
N ARG A 75 -34.24 9.30 -9.16
CA ARG A 75 -33.60 10.21 -8.20
C ARG A 75 -32.81 9.40 -7.18
N THR A 76 -31.53 9.70 -7.02
CA THR A 76 -30.61 8.92 -6.18
C THR A 76 -30.25 9.63 -4.86
N LYS A 77 -30.65 10.90 -4.70
CA LYS A 77 -30.29 11.77 -3.56
C LYS A 77 -31.50 12.38 -2.82
N THR A 78 -32.66 11.72 -2.84
CA THR A 78 -33.81 12.18 -2.02
C THR A 78 -33.59 11.85 -0.54
N ASP A 79 -34.21 12.60 0.37
CA ASP A 79 -34.12 12.35 1.82
C ASP A 79 -34.52 10.90 2.18
N ARG A 80 -35.53 10.37 1.47
CA ARG A 80 -35.97 8.97 1.64
C ARG A 80 -34.89 7.96 1.26
N VAL A 81 -34.16 8.22 0.17
CA VAL A 81 -33.05 7.36 -0.28
C VAL A 81 -31.89 7.43 0.70
N ILE A 82 -31.51 8.64 1.13
CA ILE A 82 -30.42 8.86 2.07
C ILE A 82 -30.71 8.19 3.42
N GLU A 83 -31.90 8.38 3.99
CA GLU A 83 -32.29 7.74 5.25
C GLU A 83 -32.33 6.21 5.14
N SER A 84 -32.81 5.68 4.01
CA SER A 84 -32.79 4.23 3.78
C SER A 84 -31.38 3.67 3.70
N ARG A 85 -30.44 4.38 3.05
CA ARG A 85 -29.02 3.97 2.98
C ARG A 85 -28.37 4.02 4.35
N LYS A 86 -28.56 5.11 5.10
CA LYS A 86 -28.08 5.27 6.48
C LYS A 86 -28.57 4.13 7.37
N THR A 87 -29.88 3.83 7.35
CA THR A 87 -30.46 2.71 8.13
C THR A 87 -29.86 1.36 7.77
N ASN A 88 -29.68 1.07 6.48
CA ASN A 88 -29.08 -0.20 6.03
C ASN A 88 -27.61 -0.32 6.48
N LEU A 89 -26.83 0.77 6.43
CA LEU A 89 -25.45 0.78 6.93
C LEU A 89 -25.39 0.56 8.44
N GLU A 90 -26.25 1.22 9.21
CA GLU A 90 -26.32 1.07 10.67
C GLU A 90 -26.62 -0.38 11.07
N LEU A 91 -27.53 -1.06 10.34
CA LEU A 91 -27.83 -2.48 10.55
C LEU A 91 -26.68 -3.43 10.15
N LEU A 92 -25.93 -3.10 9.09
CA LEU A 92 -24.74 -3.89 8.73
C LEU A 92 -23.64 -3.72 9.78
N LEU A 93 -23.46 -2.49 10.28
CA LEU A 93 -22.47 -2.15 11.28
C LEU A 93 -22.79 -2.70 12.66
N SER A 94 -24.07 -2.93 13.01
CA SER A 94 -24.46 -3.45 14.32
C SER A 94 -23.94 -4.87 14.58
N ASN A 95 -23.63 -5.64 13.53
CA ASN A 95 -23.04 -6.98 13.64
C ASN A 95 -21.60 -7.07 13.10
N HIS A 96 -21.08 -6.00 12.46
CA HIS A 96 -19.70 -5.94 12.00
C HIS A 96 -18.78 -5.62 13.17
N ARG A 97 -17.74 -6.45 13.38
CA ARG A 97 -16.85 -6.31 14.53
C ARG A 97 -15.39 -6.40 14.13
N GLY A 98 -14.64 -5.37 14.51
CA GLY A 98 -13.20 -5.23 14.30
C GLY A 98 -12.78 -3.81 14.66
N ASP A 99 -11.48 -3.59 14.88
CA ASP A 99 -10.96 -2.22 15.00
C ASP A 99 -10.62 -1.69 13.61
N CYS A 100 -11.35 -0.68 13.15
CA CYS A 100 -11.02 -0.05 11.86
C CYS A 100 -9.70 0.71 11.95
N ARG A 101 -9.46 1.39 13.07
CA ARG A 101 -8.21 2.11 13.37
C ARG A 101 -7.69 1.64 14.73
N PRO A 102 -6.36 1.55 14.91
CA PRO A 102 -5.78 1.06 16.15
C PRO A 102 -5.97 2.08 17.29
N PRO A 103 -6.02 1.61 18.56
CA PRO A 103 -6.20 2.49 19.72
C PRO A 103 -5.15 3.60 19.86
N CYS A 104 -3.89 3.34 19.47
CA CYS A 104 -2.81 4.32 19.54
C CYS A 104 -3.06 5.54 18.63
N VAL A 105 -3.63 5.33 17.44
CA VAL A 105 -4.02 6.41 16.51
C VAL A 105 -5.20 7.19 17.09
N LEU A 106 -6.22 6.50 17.59
CA LEU A 106 -7.42 7.12 18.14
C LEU A 106 -7.14 7.94 19.42
N ALA A 107 -6.14 7.53 20.20
CA ALA A 107 -5.70 8.23 21.41
C ALA A 107 -4.78 9.42 21.11
N CYS A 108 -4.13 9.46 19.94
CA CYS A 108 -3.31 10.61 19.55
C CYS A 108 -4.21 11.79 19.18
N PRO A 109 -4.06 12.98 19.80
CA PRO A 109 -4.86 14.15 19.43
C PRO A 109 -4.72 14.54 17.96
N ALA A 110 -3.52 14.41 17.41
CA ALA A 110 -3.20 14.68 16.00
C ALA A 110 -3.68 13.58 15.05
N GLN A 111 -4.15 12.43 15.56
CA GLN A 111 -4.53 11.25 14.78
C GLN A 111 -3.45 10.81 13.78
N THR A 112 -2.18 11.00 14.14
CA THR A 112 -1.02 10.47 13.37
C THR A 112 -1.11 8.95 13.30
N ASP A 113 -0.65 8.37 12.18
CA ASP A 113 -0.70 6.92 11.96
C ASP A 113 0.40 6.19 12.75
N CYS A 114 0.19 6.09 14.07
CA CYS A 114 1.08 5.38 14.99
C CYS A 114 1.34 3.93 14.60
N GLN A 115 0.40 3.22 13.98
CA GLN A 115 0.66 1.84 13.55
C GLN A 115 1.48 1.83 12.26
N GLY A 116 1.15 2.70 11.30
CA GLY A 116 1.85 2.82 10.03
C GLY A 116 3.34 3.09 10.19
N TYR A 117 3.75 4.20 10.82
CA TYR A 117 5.18 4.51 10.91
C TYR A 117 5.96 3.57 11.82
N VAL A 118 5.31 2.96 12.82
CA VAL A 118 5.94 1.90 13.62
C VAL A 118 6.18 0.66 12.74
N GLY A 119 5.22 0.28 11.89
CA GLY A 119 5.42 -0.79 10.93
C GLY A 119 6.54 -0.51 9.93
N LEU A 120 6.57 0.70 9.38
CA LEU A 120 7.62 1.13 8.45
C LEU A 120 9.01 1.07 9.10
N ILE A 121 9.16 1.54 10.35
CA ILE A 121 10.43 1.42 11.09
C ILE A 121 10.80 -0.06 11.31
N ALA A 122 9.83 -0.94 11.61
CA ALA A 122 10.10 -2.36 11.76
C ALA A 122 10.57 -3.01 10.45
N ASN A 123 10.14 -2.49 9.30
CA ASN A 123 10.54 -2.95 7.97
C ASN A 123 11.78 -2.20 7.41
N GLY A 124 12.48 -1.38 8.22
CA GLY A 124 13.66 -0.61 7.77
C GLY A 124 13.36 0.60 6.88
N ARG A 125 12.10 1.00 6.73
CA ARG A 125 11.65 2.08 5.82
C ARG A 125 11.51 3.41 6.54
N TYR A 126 12.63 4.07 6.80
CA TYR A 126 12.70 5.26 7.66
C TYR A 126 12.26 6.55 6.97
N GLU A 127 12.57 6.70 5.69
CA GLU A 127 12.18 7.85 4.87
C GLU A 127 10.64 7.91 4.74
N GLU A 128 10.03 6.77 4.44
CA GLU A 128 8.58 6.59 4.41
C GLU A 128 7.93 6.84 5.78
N ALA A 129 8.60 6.42 6.86
CA ALA A 129 8.10 6.60 8.22
C ALA A 129 8.06 8.09 8.59
N ILE A 130 9.11 8.86 8.26
CA ILE A 130 9.14 10.29 8.58
C ILE A 130 8.16 11.09 7.72
N GLU A 131 7.98 10.73 6.45
CA GLU A 131 6.96 11.30 5.58
C GLU A 131 5.56 11.13 6.21
N LEU A 132 5.22 9.90 6.60
CA LEU A 132 3.93 9.58 7.22
C LEU A 132 3.70 10.33 8.53
N ILE A 133 4.76 10.53 9.32
CA ILE A 133 4.69 11.33 10.54
C ILE A 133 4.43 12.80 10.20
N LYS A 134 5.18 13.38 9.24
CA LYS A 134 5.13 14.80 8.86
C LYS A 134 3.80 15.20 8.23
N ASP A 135 3.03 14.28 7.62
CA ASP A 135 1.65 14.56 7.18
C ASP A 135 0.74 15.05 8.33
N LYS A 136 0.93 14.56 9.56
CA LYS A 136 0.13 15.01 10.72
C LYS A 136 0.91 15.86 11.72
N ILE A 137 2.23 15.70 11.80
CA ILE A 137 3.07 16.32 12.82
C ILE A 137 4.26 17.01 12.15
N PRO A 138 4.20 18.34 11.89
CA PRO A 138 5.29 19.08 11.25
C PRO A 138 6.54 19.27 12.11
N LEU A 139 6.45 19.00 13.41
CA LEU A 139 7.54 19.15 14.38
C LEU A 139 7.83 17.80 15.08
N PRO A 140 8.15 16.73 14.33
CA PRO A 140 8.23 15.39 14.88
C PRO A 140 9.41 15.18 15.85
N ALA A 141 10.56 15.82 15.63
CA ALA A 141 11.74 15.73 16.48
C ALA A 141 11.50 16.43 17.83
N SER A 142 10.83 17.59 17.81
CA SER A 142 10.39 18.26 19.04
C SER A 142 9.35 17.44 19.79
N ILE A 143 8.33 16.94 19.10
CA ILE A 143 7.23 16.18 19.71
C ILE A 143 7.71 14.82 20.24
N GLY A 144 8.67 14.17 19.57
CA GLY A 144 9.29 12.93 20.05
C GLY A 144 9.99 13.07 21.40
N ARG A 145 10.39 14.29 21.78
CA ARG A 145 11.07 14.59 23.06
C ARG A 145 10.13 15.03 24.18
N VAL A 146 9.02 15.71 23.86
CA VAL A 146 8.19 16.41 24.87
C VAL A 146 6.78 15.85 25.03
N CYS A 147 6.37 14.89 24.20
CA CYS A 147 5.01 14.36 24.20
C CYS A 147 4.72 13.47 25.43
N PRO A 148 3.56 13.64 26.10
CA PRO A 148 3.10 12.75 27.17
C PRO A 148 2.49 11.42 26.64
N HIS A 149 2.72 11.11 25.36
CA HIS A 149 2.49 9.79 24.74
C HIS A 149 1.17 9.06 25.09
N PRO A 150 -0.02 9.70 24.93
CA PRO A 150 -1.30 9.03 25.17
C PRO A 150 -1.53 7.80 24.28
N CYS A 151 -0.85 7.75 23.12
CA CYS A 151 -0.80 6.60 22.24
C CYS A 151 -0.18 5.35 22.89
N GLU A 152 0.83 5.51 23.75
CA GLU A 152 1.46 4.39 24.46
C GLU A 152 0.56 3.89 25.60
N THR A 153 -0.15 4.79 26.30
CA THR A 153 -1.14 4.41 27.32
C THR A 153 -2.28 3.57 26.72
N ALA A 154 -2.70 3.89 25.49
CA ALA A 154 -3.74 3.14 24.77
C ALA A 154 -3.20 1.88 24.07
N CYS A 155 -1.88 1.65 24.05
CA CYS A 155 -1.27 0.55 23.32
C CYS A 155 -1.65 -0.80 23.95
N ARG A 156 -2.26 -1.68 23.15
CA ARG A 156 -2.69 -3.02 23.62
C ARG A 156 -1.54 -3.95 23.94
N ARG A 157 -0.33 -3.67 23.46
CA ARG A 157 0.88 -4.44 23.84
C ARG A 157 1.10 -4.41 25.36
N GLY A 158 0.68 -3.35 26.05
CA GLY A 158 0.69 -3.29 27.51
C GLY A 158 -0.23 -4.30 28.22
N MET A 159 -1.12 -4.99 27.50
CA MET A 159 -1.89 -6.13 28.03
C MET A 159 -1.12 -7.46 27.97
N VAL A 160 -0.03 -7.51 27.20
CA VAL A 160 0.85 -8.68 27.02
C VAL A 160 2.10 -8.52 27.88
N ASP A 161 2.81 -7.41 27.68
CA ASP A 161 4.02 -7.00 28.39
C ASP A 161 4.09 -5.46 28.55
N GLU A 162 5.00 -4.77 27.84
CA GLU A 162 5.20 -3.33 27.90
C GLU A 162 4.72 -2.67 26.60
N PRO A 163 4.12 -1.45 26.64
CA PRO A 163 3.79 -0.70 25.43
C PRO A 163 5.00 -0.54 24.48
N VAL A 164 4.70 -0.42 23.18
CA VAL A 164 5.67 0.02 22.17
C VAL A 164 6.07 1.47 22.45
N SER A 165 7.34 1.82 22.28
CA SER A 165 7.88 3.18 22.47
C SER A 165 7.54 4.12 21.32
N ILE A 166 6.26 4.30 21.04
CA ILE A 166 5.77 5.10 19.92
C ILE A 166 6.40 6.52 19.89
N ALA A 167 6.61 7.15 21.04
CA ALA A 167 7.26 8.47 21.11
C ALA A 167 8.76 8.42 20.74
N TRP A 168 9.48 7.38 21.19
CA TRP A 168 10.90 7.22 20.88
C TRP A 168 11.15 6.78 19.45
N LEU A 169 10.29 5.92 18.88
CA LEU A 169 10.35 5.55 17.47
C LEU A 169 10.10 6.75 16.56
N LYS A 170 9.17 7.63 16.93
CA LYS A 170 8.98 8.91 16.23
C LYS A 170 10.22 9.81 16.31
N ARG A 171 10.85 9.89 17.49
CA ARG A 171 12.08 10.64 17.66
C ARG A 171 13.18 10.06 16.77
N PHE A 172 13.36 8.74 16.76
CA PHE A 172 14.34 8.06 15.92
C PHE A 172 14.15 8.43 14.45
N ALA A 173 12.96 8.24 13.87
CA ALA A 173 12.71 8.59 12.47
C ALA A 173 12.97 10.08 12.17
N ALA A 174 12.62 10.97 13.11
CA ALA A 174 12.83 12.40 12.95
C ALA A 174 14.31 12.82 13.07
N ASP A 175 15.07 12.19 13.95
CA ASP A 175 16.49 12.46 14.13
C ASP A 175 17.28 11.89 12.93
N THR A 176 16.93 10.69 12.43
CA THR A 176 17.52 10.09 11.22
C THR A 176 17.34 10.98 9.99
N ASP A 177 16.14 11.49 9.78
CA ASP A 177 15.83 12.45 8.70
C ASP A 177 16.58 13.78 8.85
N MET A 178 16.56 14.35 10.06
CA MET A 178 17.17 15.66 10.31
C MET A 178 18.68 15.68 10.10
N PHE A 179 19.36 14.58 10.44
CA PHE A 179 20.82 14.45 10.33
C PHE A 179 21.28 13.64 9.11
N GLY A 180 20.35 13.23 8.25
CA GLY A 180 20.63 12.55 6.98
C GLY A 180 21.17 13.49 5.90
N GLU A 181 21.55 12.91 4.75
CA GLU A 181 22.09 13.68 3.62
C GLU A 181 21.02 14.53 2.92
N ASP A 182 19.79 14.00 2.81
CA ASP A 182 18.66 14.68 2.19
C ASP A 182 17.40 14.64 3.10
N PRO A 183 17.23 15.62 4.00
CA PRO A 183 16.06 15.68 4.87
C PRO A 183 14.76 15.88 4.08
N PHE A 184 13.73 15.10 4.40
CA PHE A 184 12.44 15.12 3.70
C PHE A 184 11.81 16.51 3.67
N MET A 185 11.55 16.98 2.45
CA MET A 185 10.82 18.20 2.14
C MET A 185 9.42 17.85 1.62
N PRO A 186 8.34 18.34 2.24
CA PRO A 186 7.00 18.09 1.73
C PRO A 186 6.75 18.76 0.38
N GLU A 187 5.90 18.14 -0.43
CA GLU A 187 5.40 18.75 -1.65
C GLU A 187 4.56 20.01 -1.37
N ILE A 188 4.72 21.01 -2.25
CA ILE A 188 4.03 22.29 -2.19
C ILE A 188 3.16 22.41 -3.45
N ALA A 189 1.85 22.50 -3.26
CA ALA A 189 0.91 22.70 -4.35
C ALA A 189 1.15 24.06 -5.06
N PRO A 190 0.72 24.20 -6.33
CA PRO A 190 0.86 25.46 -7.07
C PRO A 190 0.26 26.66 -6.32
N GLU A 191 0.89 27.83 -6.48
CA GLU A 191 0.48 29.06 -5.80
C GLU A 191 -1.00 29.40 -6.06
N THR A 192 -1.78 29.55 -4.99
CA THR A 192 -3.22 29.85 -5.07
C THR A 192 -3.50 31.34 -5.29
N GLY A 193 -2.49 32.20 -5.03
CA GLY A 193 -2.63 33.66 -5.01
C GLY A 193 -3.39 34.19 -3.79
N LYS A 194 -3.62 33.36 -2.76
CA LYS A 194 -4.24 33.73 -1.49
C LYS A 194 -3.20 33.89 -0.40
N ASN A 195 -3.42 34.82 0.52
CA ASN A 195 -2.49 35.09 1.62
C ASN A 195 -3.13 34.90 3.01
N VAL A 196 -2.34 34.37 3.95
CA VAL A 196 -2.78 34.09 5.32
C VAL A 196 -1.79 34.65 6.34
N ALA A 197 -2.30 35.42 7.30
CA ALA A 197 -1.54 35.87 8.46
C ALA A 197 -1.74 34.93 9.64
N ILE A 198 -0.65 34.46 10.23
CA ILE A 198 -0.65 33.65 11.44
C ILE A 198 -0.08 34.49 12.58
N ILE A 199 -0.81 34.60 13.68
CA ILE A 199 -0.41 35.40 14.84
C ILE A 199 -0.02 34.46 15.98
N GLY A 200 1.29 34.39 16.25
CA GLY A 200 1.93 33.48 17.20
C GLY A 200 2.68 32.36 16.50
N GLY A 201 4.00 32.28 16.73
CA GLY A 201 4.91 31.28 16.15
C GLY A 201 5.14 30.08 17.08
N GLY A 202 4.12 29.65 17.83
CA GLY A 202 4.15 28.42 18.65
C GLY A 202 3.78 27.16 17.84
N PRO A 203 3.56 26.01 18.51
CA PRO A 203 3.18 24.75 17.85
C PRO A 203 2.01 24.88 16.88
N TYR A 204 0.92 25.54 17.31
CA TYR A 204 -0.24 25.77 16.45
C TYR A 204 0.12 26.61 15.22
N GLY A 205 0.85 27.72 15.40
CA GLY A 205 1.17 28.64 14.31
C GLY A 205 2.15 28.06 13.31
N LEU A 206 3.20 27.39 13.78
CA LEU A 206 4.18 26.71 12.92
C LEU A 206 3.50 25.59 12.11
N SER A 207 2.67 24.76 12.75
CA SER A 207 1.96 23.70 12.04
C SER A 207 0.89 24.23 11.09
N MET A 208 0.17 25.30 11.46
CA MET A 208 -0.78 25.96 10.56
C MET A 208 -0.07 26.51 9.32
N ALA A 209 1.12 27.08 9.50
CA ALA A 209 1.92 27.59 8.39
C ALA A 209 2.38 26.48 7.46
N TYR A 210 2.89 25.39 8.02
CA TYR A 210 3.29 24.20 7.29
C TYR A 210 2.14 23.68 6.40
N PHE A 211 0.96 23.41 6.99
CA PHE A 211 -0.16 22.84 6.24
C PHE A 211 -0.79 23.79 5.22
N LEU A 212 -0.87 25.08 5.51
CA LEU A 212 -1.38 26.06 4.54
C LEU A 212 -0.38 26.28 3.40
N ARG A 213 0.92 26.24 3.69
CA ARG A 213 1.94 26.36 2.66
C ARG A 213 1.96 25.15 1.73
N GLN A 214 1.80 23.92 2.24
CA GLN A 214 1.63 22.72 1.39
C GLN A 214 0.49 22.86 0.38
N LYS A 215 -0.55 23.63 0.71
CA LYS A 215 -1.71 23.90 -0.17
C LYS A 215 -1.50 25.05 -1.16
N GLY A 216 -0.29 25.62 -1.23
CA GLY A 216 0.06 26.69 -2.16
C GLY A 216 -0.36 28.09 -1.72
N HIS A 217 -0.75 28.30 -0.45
CA HIS A 217 -1.07 29.63 0.07
C HIS A 217 0.21 30.37 0.48
N GLU A 218 0.22 31.70 0.32
CA GLU A 218 1.26 32.57 0.87
C GLU A 218 1.03 32.78 2.36
N VAL A 219 2.02 32.49 3.20
CA VAL A 219 1.85 32.52 4.66
C VAL A 219 2.87 33.44 5.32
N THR A 220 2.38 34.31 6.22
CA THR A 220 3.22 35.16 7.08
C THR A 220 2.94 34.89 8.55
N ILE A 221 3.96 34.55 9.34
CA ILE A 221 3.87 34.38 10.80
C ILE A 221 4.39 35.64 11.49
N TYR A 222 3.56 36.23 12.37
CA TYR A 222 3.96 37.28 13.29
C TYR A 222 4.20 36.72 14.69
N GLU A 223 5.42 36.86 15.21
CA GLU A 223 5.80 36.38 16.54
C GLU A 223 6.24 37.56 17.43
N ALA A 224 5.70 37.62 18.65
CA ALA A 224 6.00 38.68 19.61
C ALA A 224 7.41 38.54 20.22
N MET A 225 7.93 37.31 20.28
CA MET A 225 9.24 36.96 20.81
C MET A 225 10.35 37.07 19.76
N PRO A 226 11.64 37.10 20.18
CA PRO A 226 12.77 37.23 19.24
C PRO A 226 12.99 36.05 18.30
N LYS A 227 12.58 34.84 18.71
CA LYS A 227 12.64 33.61 17.90
C LYS A 227 11.29 32.91 17.98
N LEU A 228 10.96 32.14 16.94
CA LEU A 228 9.76 31.30 16.89
C LEU A 228 9.91 30.05 17.78
N GLY A 229 8.87 29.25 17.89
CA GLY A 229 8.79 28.05 18.73
C GLY A 229 7.87 28.20 19.95
N GLY A 230 7.45 29.42 20.30
CA GLY A 230 6.50 29.69 21.38
C GLY A 230 6.84 28.93 22.68
N MET A 231 5.89 28.18 23.23
CA MET A 231 6.11 27.40 24.45
C MET A 231 7.14 26.27 24.31
N LEU A 232 7.37 25.70 23.12
CA LEU A 232 8.44 24.72 22.92
C LEU A 232 9.82 25.35 23.13
N ARG A 233 10.00 26.58 22.65
CA ARG A 233 11.26 27.31 22.85
C ARG A 233 11.39 27.84 24.27
N TYR A 234 10.38 28.55 24.76
CA TYR A 234 10.51 29.38 25.96
C TYR A 234 9.95 28.75 27.24
N GLY A 235 9.17 27.67 27.12
CA GLY A 235 8.54 26.96 28.24
C GLY A 235 9.19 25.62 28.58
N ILE A 236 10.01 25.05 27.69
CA ILE A 236 10.67 23.74 27.87
C ILE A 236 12.19 23.96 28.00
N PRO A 237 12.86 23.38 29.01
CA PRO A 237 14.33 23.51 29.18
C PRO A 237 15.17 22.86 28.08
N GLU A 238 16.43 23.30 27.95
CA GLU A 238 17.41 22.80 26.96
C GLU A 238 17.68 21.30 27.07
N TYR A 239 17.78 20.76 28.30
CA TYR A 239 18.11 19.36 28.54
C TYR A 239 17.02 18.37 28.08
N ARG A 240 15.82 18.90 27.80
CA ARG A 240 14.64 18.13 27.39
C ARG A 240 14.29 18.39 25.92
N LEU A 241 14.41 19.63 25.48
CA LEU A 241 14.28 20.00 24.07
C LEU A 241 15.40 20.98 23.69
N PRO A 242 16.47 20.47 23.07
CA PRO A 242 17.55 21.30 22.53
C PRO A 242 16.98 22.32 21.54
N LYS A 243 17.44 23.58 21.61
CA LYS A 243 16.90 24.64 20.73
C LYS A 243 17.37 24.53 19.30
N GLU A 244 18.49 23.85 19.07
CA GLU A 244 19.02 23.55 17.75
C GLU A 244 18.05 22.64 16.97
N VAL A 245 17.58 21.55 17.59
CA VAL A 245 16.54 20.66 17.00
C VAL A 245 15.30 21.44 16.57
N LEU A 246 14.81 22.34 17.43
CA LEU A 246 13.66 23.18 17.10
C LEU A 246 13.98 24.24 16.03
N ASP A 247 15.20 24.79 16.01
CA ASP A 247 15.65 25.74 15.00
C ASP A 247 15.70 25.06 13.61
N GLU A 248 16.13 23.79 13.51
CA GLU A 248 16.11 23.01 12.26
C GLU A 248 14.70 22.75 11.73
N GLU A 249 13.75 22.34 12.60
CA GLU A 249 12.36 22.15 12.18
C GLU A 249 11.69 23.45 11.73
N ILE A 250 12.03 24.58 12.37
CA ILE A 250 11.57 25.90 11.93
C ILE A 250 12.23 26.29 10.60
N ALA A 251 13.51 26.01 10.42
CA ALA A 251 14.22 26.27 9.17
C ALA A 251 13.62 25.50 7.99
N LEU A 252 13.15 24.26 8.20
CA LEU A 252 12.38 23.53 7.18
C LEU A 252 11.12 24.31 6.74
N ILE A 253 10.34 24.80 7.69
CA ILE A 253 9.12 25.60 7.41
C ILE A 253 9.48 26.92 6.69
N GLU A 254 10.61 27.54 7.03
CA GLU A 254 11.12 28.71 6.32
C GLU A 254 11.53 28.37 4.88
N ARG A 255 12.24 27.25 4.66
CA ARG A 255 12.62 26.76 3.33
C ARG A 255 11.41 26.44 2.44
N MET A 256 10.27 26.07 3.02
CA MET A 256 9.01 25.93 2.27
C MET A 256 8.49 27.27 1.72
N GLY A 257 9.02 28.42 2.14
CA GLY A 257 8.62 29.75 1.68
C GLY A 257 7.71 30.52 2.63
N VAL A 258 7.62 30.11 3.90
CA VAL A 258 6.85 30.84 4.91
C VAL A 258 7.63 32.07 5.38
N THR A 259 6.98 33.24 5.34
CA THR A 259 7.59 34.49 5.83
C THR A 259 7.48 34.57 7.36
N MET A 260 8.61 34.71 8.06
CA MET A 260 8.64 34.78 9.52
C MET A 260 9.03 36.18 9.99
N VAL A 261 8.17 36.82 10.81
CA VAL A 261 8.35 38.19 11.31
C VAL A 261 8.40 38.18 12.85
N PRO A 262 9.58 37.96 13.46
CA PRO A 262 9.74 37.99 14.91
C PRO A 262 9.70 39.41 15.48
N ASN A 263 9.73 39.53 16.81
CA ASN A 263 9.69 40.80 17.56
C ASN A 263 8.51 41.72 17.23
N THR A 264 7.37 41.17 16.81
CA THR A 264 6.20 41.94 16.39
C THR A 264 4.99 41.59 17.25
N LYS A 265 4.62 42.50 18.16
CA LYS A 265 3.44 42.34 19.03
C LYS A 265 2.23 43.03 18.44
N ILE A 266 1.20 42.24 18.12
CA ILE A 266 -0.08 42.74 17.60
C ILE A 266 -0.79 43.62 18.64
N GLY A 267 -1.37 44.72 18.19
CA GLY A 267 -1.97 45.76 19.02
C GLY A 267 -0.98 46.80 19.55
N LYS A 268 0.33 46.58 19.39
CA LYS A 268 1.39 47.54 19.77
C LYS A 268 2.22 47.98 18.57
N ASP A 269 2.83 47.02 17.87
CA ASP A 269 3.76 47.30 16.76
C ASP A 269 3.00 47.37 15.42
N ILE A 270 1.94 46.58 15.27
CA ILE A 270 0.98 46.62 14.16
C ILE A 270 -0.45 46.43 14.70
N SER A 271 -1.42 47.13 14.14
CA SER A 271 -2.82 47.01 14.58
C SER A 271 -3.48 45.74 14.04
N PHE A 272 -4.37 45.13 14.83
CA PHE A 272 -5.11 43.94 14.39
C PHE A 272 -6.00 44.22 13.17
N GLU A 273 -6.57 45.44 13.06
CA GLU A 273 -7.35 45.88 11.89
C GLU A 273 -6.51 45.94 10.60
N THR A 274 -5.23 46.31 10.70
CA THR A 274 -4.33 46.32 9.54
C THR A 274 -4.16 44.91 8.99
N ILE A 275 -3.87 43.94 9.86
CA ILE A 275 -3.66 42.54 9.45
C ILE A 275 -4.93 41.97 8.81
N LYS A 276 -6.10 42.19 9.42
CA LYS A 276 -7.38 41.72 8.84
C LYS A 276 -7.70 42.29 7.46
N ARG A 277 -7.21 43.49 7.15
CA ARG A 277 -7.45 44.14 5.86
C ARG A 277 -6.47 43.67 4.80
N ASP A 278 -5.23 43.42 5.18
CA ASP A 278 -4.13 43.16 4.26
C ASP A 278 -4.01 41.66 3.89
N PHE A 279 -4.70 40.77 4.62
CA PHE A 279 -4.71 39.31 4.39
C PHE A 279 -6.13 38.76 4.13
N ASP A 280 -6.24 37.71 3.31
CA ASP A 280 -7.50 37.03 3.01
C ASP A 280 -8.06 36.23 4.21
N ALA A 281 -7.16 35.71 5.06
CA ALA A 281 -7.51 35.04 6.31
C ALA A 281 -6.48 35.31 7.42
N VAL A 282 -6.92 35.24 8.68
CA VAL A 282 -6.08 35.44 9.86
C VAL A 282 -6.27 34.30 10.87
N CYS A 283 -5.20 33.61 11.25
CA CYS A 283 -5.21 32.53 12.24
C CYS A 283 -4.51 32.96 13.52
N ILE A 284 -5.18 32.86 14.67
CA ILE A 284 -4.67 33.32 15.96
C ILE A 284 -4.27 32.13 16.83
N GLY A 285 -3.00 32.12 17.26
CA GLY A 285 -2.36 31.07 18.04
C GLY A 285 -1.41 31.62 19.11
N ILE A 286 -1.83 32.65 19.84
CA ILE A 286 -0.95 33.43 20.74
C ILE A 286 -0.50 32.69 22.01
N GLY A 287 -1.05 31.51 22.32
CA GLY A 287 -0.74 30.73 23.52
C GLY A 287 -1.14 31.38 24.85
N ALA A 288 -0.86 30.67 25.96
CA ALA A 288 -1.22 31.08 27.32
C ALA A 288 0.00 31.52 28.15
N TRP A 289 0.50 32.74 27.93
CA TRP A 289 1.76 33.21 28.53
C TRP A 289 1.70 33.69 30.00
N VAL A 290 0.51 33.79 30.59
CA VAL A 290 0.34 34.40 31.92
C VAL A 290 0.12 33.33 32.98
N SER A 291 1.02 33.23 33.96
CA SER A 291 0.86 32.30 35.09
C SER A 291 -0.29 32.72 36.02
N THR A 292 -1.01 31.72 36.57
CA THR A 292 -2.06 31.95 37.58
C THR A 292 -1.51 31.87 39.01
N GLY A 293 -1.96 32.76 39.89
CA GLY A 293 -1.57 32.77 41.32
C GLY A 293 -2.30 31.74 42.18
N VAL A 294 -1.76 31.48 43.38
CA VAL A 294 -2.33 30.56 44.41
C VAL A 294 -3.52 31.21 45.13
N ARG A 295 -3.61 32.55 45.13
CA ARG A 295 -4.54 33.36 45.92
C ARG A 295 -4.36 33.18 47.43
N CYS A 296 -3.11 33.00 47.87
CA CYS A 296 -2.75 32.95 49.29
C CYS A 296 -2.16 34.29 49.76
N LYS A 297 -2.20 34.53 51.07
CA LYS A 297 -1.63 35.74 51.65
C LYS A 297 -0.11 35.76 51.42
N GLY A 298 0.41 36.87 50.89
CA GLY A 298 1.84 37.03 50.62
C GLY A 298 2.31 36.60 49.22
N GLU A 299 1.40 36.29 48.29
CA GLU A 299 1.75 35.89 46.91
C GLU A 299 2.49 36.98 46.10
N ASP A 300 2.32 38.25 46.45
CA ASP A 300 3.00 39.38 45.80
C ASP A 300 4.39 39.71 46.43
N SER A 301 4.90 38.85 47.31
CA SER A 301 6.20 39.07 47.98
C SER A 301 7.37 39.00 46.99
N LYS A 302 8.46 39.73 47.26
CA LYS A 302 9.69 39.61 46.46
C LYS A 302 10.23 38.18 46.57
N GLY A 303 10.64 37.59 45.46
CA GLY A 303 11.06 36.17 45.41
C GLY A 303 9.93 35.18 45.08
N VAL A 304 8.70 35.65 44.87
CA VAL A 304 7.63 34.85 44.24
C VAL A 304 7.61 35.13 42.73
N ILE A 305 7.73 34.09 41.91
CA ILE A 305 7.82 34.19 40.44
C ILE A 305 6.86 33.17 39.81
N GLY A 306 6.27 33.48 38.65
CA GLY A 306 5.49 32.51 37.88
C GLY A 306 6.38 31.45 37.22
N GLY A 307 5.92 30.21 37.14
CA GLY A 307 6.70 29.10 36.56
C GLY A 307 7.17 29.35 35.13
N ILE A 308 6.30 29.89 34.28
CA ILE A 308 6.66 30.23 32.89
C ILE A 308 7.66 31.38 32.85
N ASP A 309 7.48 32.41 33.68
CA ASP A 309 8.40 33.55 33.73
C ASP A 309 9.79 33.10 34.17
N PHE A 310 9.87 32.19 35.14
CA PHE A 310 11.12 31.55 35.57
C PHE A 310 11.79 30.80 34.42
N LEU A 311 11.12 29.82 33.81
CA LEU A 311 11.69 29.01 32.72
C LEU A 311 12.10 29.87 31.52
N ARG A 312 11.27 30.84 31.14
CA ARG A 312 11.57 31.80 30.06
C ARG A 312 12.83 32.61 30.34
N LYS A 313 13.01 33.09 31.58
CA LYS A 313 14.22 33.83 31.99
C LYS A 313 15.46 32.95 31.92
N VAL A 314 15.36 31.69 32.35
CA VAL A 314 16.46 30.72 32.27
C VAL A 314 16.88 30.52 30.82
N VAL A 315 15.94 30.20 29.93
CA VAL A 315 16.20 29.98 28.50
C VAL A 315 16.82 31.22 27.83
N ARG A 316 16.44 32.41 28.27
CA ARG A 316 16.97 33.68 27.74
C ARG A 316 18.29 34.11 28.38
N ASN A 317 18.87 33.29 29.26
CA ASN A 317 20.07 33.62 30.03
C ASN A 317 19.94 34.95 30.80
N GLU A 318 18.73 35.26 31.26
CA GLU A 318 18.47 36.44 32.09
C GLU A 318 18.84 36.15 33.55
N SER A 319 19.29 37.17 34.28
CA SER A 319 19.66 37.01 35.69
C SER A 319 18.44 36.68 36.55
N ILE A 320 18.53 35.60 37.34
CA ILE A 320 17.50 35.18 38.30
C ILE A 320 18.12 35.19 39.69
N ASP A 321 17.52 35.93 40.62
CA ASP A 321 17.87 35.91 42.05
C ASP A 321 17.26 34.65 42.69
N LEU A 322 17.83 33.48 42.39
CA LEU A 322 17.40 32.19 42.93
C LEU A 322 18.05 31.98 44.31
N GLY A 323 17.23 31.77 45.34
CA GLY A 323 17.73 31.47 46.70
C GLY A 323 18.18 30.02 46.90
N GLU A 324 18.66 29.69 48.09
CA GLU A 324 19.16 28.34 48.40
C GLU A 324 18.01 27.32 48.62
N ASN A 325 16.87 27.77 49.15
CA ASN A 325 15.68 26.95 49.38
C ASN A 325 14.54 27.40 48.45
N VAL A 326 14.19 26.59 47.46
CA VAL A 326 13.22 26.93 46.41
C VAL A 326 11.98 26.05 46.55
N ALA A 327 10.79 26.63 46.55
CA ALA A 327 9.53 25.90 46.56
C ALA A 327 8.74 26.10 45.28
N ILE A 328 8.42 25.00 44.58
CA ILE A 328 7.62 24.98 43.36
C ILE A 328 6.22 24.49 43.74
N VAL A 329 5.21 25.30 43.46
CA VAL A 329 3.81 24.94 43.72
C VAL A 329 3.14 24.51 42.42
N GLY A 330 2.74 23.24 42.34
CA GLY A 330 2.14 22.66 41.13
C GLY A 330 2.54 21.20 40.93
N GLY A 331 1.79 20.47 40.10
CA GLY A 331 2.03 19.05 39.84
C GLY A 331 2.05 18.64 38.37
N GLY A 332 2.01 19.59 37.43
CA GLY A 332 2.10 19.31 35.98
C GLY A 332 3.54 19.36 35.46
N ASN A 333 3.73 19.06 34.18
CA ASN A 333 5.07 19.01 33.54
C ASN A 333 5.87 20.31 33.71
N THR A 334 5.26 21.50 33.58
CA THR A 334 5.92 22.79 33.86
C THR A 334 6.46 22.89 35.30
N ALA A 335 5.81 22.26 36.27
CA ALA A 335 6.28 22.23 37.64
C ALA A 335 7.52 21.32 37.78
N MET A 336 7.54 20.17 37.10
CA MET A 336 8.70 19.27 37.09
C MET A 336 9.90 19.92 36.40
N ASP A 337 9.69 20.55 35.24
CA ASP A 337 10.71 21.31 34.52
C ASP A 337 11.29 22.43 35.41
N ALA A 338 10.44 23.15 36.16
CA ALA A 338 10.88 24.17 37.11
C ALA A 338 11.68 23.60 38.28
N CYS A 339 11.26 22.46 38.85
CA CYS A 339 12.00 21.78 39.92
C CYS A 339 13.40 21.38 39.45
N ARG A 340 13.49 20.65 38.35
CA ARG A 340 14.74 20.11 37.77
C ARG A 340 15.68 21.21 37.30
N THR A 341 15.12 22.30 36.76
CA THR A 341 15.89 23.51 36.42
C THR A 341 16.44 24.20 37.66
N ALA A 342 15.66 24.32 38.75
CA ALA A 342 16.15 24.92 39.99
C ALA A 342 17.31 24.12 40.61
N VAL A 343 17.27 22.77 40.53
CA VAL A 343 18.39 21.91 40.93
C VAL A 343 19.66 22.24 40.13
N ARG A 344 19.55 22.32 38.80
CA ARG A 344 20.68 22.64 37.89
C ARG A 344 21.27 24.04 38.09
N LEU A 345 20.45 24.99 38.55
CA LEU A 345 20.90 26.34 38.90
C LEU A 345 21.58 26.43 40.29
N GLY A 346 21.72 25.32 41.00
CA GLY A 346 22.49 25.23 42.25
C GLY A 346 21.66 25.44 43.52
N ALA A 347 20.33 25.33 43.47
CA ALA A 347 19.50 25.34 44.67
C ALA A 347 19.86 24.16 45.59
N LYS A 348 20.12 24.42 46.88
CA LYS A 348 20.51 23.37 47.85
C LYS A 348 19.33 22.50 48.26
N LYS A 349 18.12 23.07 48.32
CA LYS A 349 16.89 22.34 48.62
C LYS A 349 15.78 22.82 47.69
N VAL A 350 15.18 21.88 46.97
CA VAL A 350 14.06 22.13 46.07
C VAL A 350 12.86 21.34 46.58
N TYR A 351 11.77 22.04 46.88
CA TYR A 351 10.51 21.46 47.37
C TYR A 351 9.46 21.50 46.27
N ASN A 352 8.84 20.36 45.96
CA ASN A 352 7.61 20.34 45.17
C ASN A 352 6.40 20.30 46.12
N ILE A 353 5.48 21.26 45.99
CA ILE A 353 4.28 21.37 46.81
C ILE A 353 3.08 21.02 45.96
N TYR A 354 2.43 19.90 46.30
CA TYR A 354 1.26 19.43 45.60
C TYR A 354 0.13 19.03 46.55
N ARG A 355 -1.07 19.51 46.23
CA ARG A 355 -2.27 19.39 47.10
C ARG A 355 -2.90 17.99 47.11
N ARG A 356 -2.43 17.05 46.28
CA ARG A 356 -2.88 15.64 46.22
C ARG A 356 -1.68 14.69 46.36
N THR A 357 -1.86 13.39 46.11
CA THR A 357 -0.76 12.42 46.16
C THR A 357 0.00 12.39 44.84
N LYS A 358 1.12 11.66 44.81
CA LYS A 358 1.96 11.45 43.62
C LYS A 358 1.14 10.90 42.45
N ASP A 359 0.26 9.94 42.71
CA ASP A 359 -0.55 9.25 41.70
C ASP A 359 -1.58 10.17 41.01
N GLU A 360 -1.97 11.30 41.63
CA GLU A 360 -2.85 12.28 41.01
C GLU A 360 -2.11 13.48 40.41
N MET A 361 -0.78 13.47 40.34
CA MET A 361 -0.01 14.51 39.64
C MET A 361 -0.29 14.46 38.13
N PRO A 362 -0.59 15.60 37.48
CA PRO A 362 -0.76 15.63 36.03
C PRO A 362 0.52 15.43 35.21
N ALA A 363 1.70 15.51 35.84
CA ALA A 363 2.98 15.28 35.16
C ALA A 363 3.18 13.79 34.83
N ASP A 364 3.98 13.53 33.81
CA ASP A 364 4.35 12.16 33.42
C ASP A 364 5.16 11.50 34.53
N MET A 365 4.92 10.22 34.82
CA MET A 365 5.54 9.55 35.98
C MET A 365 7.07 9.56 35.91
N VAL A 366 7.62 9.39 34.70
CA VAL A 366 9.07 9.47 34.43
C VAL A 366 9.64 10.81 34.89
N GLU A 367 8.98 11.93 34.60
CA GLU A 367 9.45 13.26 35.02
C GLU A 367 9.46 13.43 36.55
N ILE A 368 8.51 12.79 37.23
CA ILE A 368 8.42 12.82 38.70
C ILE A 368 9.56 11.97 39.30
N GLU A 369 9.80 10.79 38.75
CA GLU A 369 10.88 9.89 39.17
C GLU A 369 12.26 10.51 38.95
N GLU A 370 12.51 11.08 37.76
CA GLU A 370 13.76 11.76 37.46
C GLU A 370 14.00 12.97 38.38
N ALA A 371 12.95 13.75 38.69
CA ALA A 371 13.06 14.84 39.65
C ALA A 371 13.40 14.34 41.07
N GLU A 372 12.85 13.21 41.48
CA GLU A 372 13.13 12.57 42.77
C GLU A 372 14.58 12.07 42.85
N GLU A 373 15.06 11.39 41.81
CA GLU A 373 16.47 10.98 41.65
C GLU A 373 17.42 12.20 41.67
N GLU A 374 16.97 13.32 41.08
CA GLU A 374 17.72 14.57 41.06
C GLU A 374 17.77 15.26 42.45
N GLY A 375 16.96 14.82 43.42
CA GLY A 375 16.97 15.28 44.81
C GLY A 375 15.85 16.25 45.18
N VAL A 376 14.79 16.33 44.37
CA VAL A 376 13.60 17.15 44.66
C VAL A 376 12.79 16.52 45.80
N ILE A 377 12.41 17.34 46.78
CA ILE A 377 11.66 16.91 47.97
C ILE A 377 10.17 17.12 47.72
N PHE A 378 9.43 16.04 47.52
CA PHE A 378 7.98 16.08 47.31
C PHE A 378 7.20 16.23 48.63
N LEU A 379 6.51 17.35 48.79
CA LEU A 379 5.57 17.65 49.86
C LEU A 379 4.13 17.46 49.36
N ASN A 380 3.78 16.21 49.10
CA ASN A 380 2.43 15.82 48.69
C ASN A 380 1.40 16.05 49.81
N LEU A 381 0.12 16.15 49.43
CA LEU A 381 -0.98 16.47 50.35
C LEU A 381 -0.75 17.78 51.12
N THR A 382 -0.11 18.76 50.50
CA THR A 382 0.06 20.09 51.08
C THR A 382 -0.27 21.20 50.08
N ASN A 383 -0.83 22.30 50.57
CA ASN A 383 -1.17 23.46 49.75
C ASN A 383 -0.72 24.75 50.45
N PRO A 384 -0.19 25.75 49.74
CA PRO A 384 0.21 27.00 50.39
C PRO A 384 -0.99 27.73 51.01
N LEU A 385 -0.86 28.11 52.28
CA LEU A 385 -1.83 28.89 53.04
C LEU A 385 -1.38 30.36 53.18
N GLU A 386 -0.10 30.58 53.46
CA GLU A 386 0.52 31.90 53.60
C GLU A 386 2.02 31.85 53.23
N ILE A 387 2.50 32.88 52.53
CA ILE A 387 3.92 33.14 52.29
C ILE A 387 4.33 34.29 53.22
N VAL A 388 5.23 34.00 54.16
CA VAL A 388 5.71 34.96 55.16
C VAL A 388 6.96 35.63 54.61
N ALA A 389 6.89 36.94 54.44
CA ALA A 389 8.02 37.76 54.01
C ALA A 389 8.91 38.20 55.19
N ASP A 390 10.18 38.46 54.91
CA ASP A 390 11.12 39.09 55.83
C ASP A 390 10.89 40.61 55.97
N GLU A 391 11.73 41.26 56.76
CA GLU A 391 11.69 42.71 57.00
C GLU A 391 11.89 43.56 55.73
N ASN A 392 12.43 42.99 54.66
CA ASN A 392 12.65 43.63 53.36
C ASN A 392 11.58 43.28 52.31
N GLY A 393 10.57 42.50 52.70
CA GLY A 393 9.49 42.04 51.84
C GLY A 393 9.87 40.86 50.92
N LYS A 394 10.97 40.14 51.19
CA LYS A 394 11.39 38.92 50.45
C LYS A 394 10.81 37.67 51.12
N ALA A 395 10.38 36.68 50.34
CA ALA A 395 9.89 35.41 50.87
C ALA A 395 10.93 34.76 51.80
N LYS A 396 10.49 34.32 52.99
CA LYS A 396 11.34 33.69 54.01
C LYS A 396 10.81 32.33 54.44
N GLN A 397 9.49 32.21 54.61
CA GLN A 397 8.83 30.97 55.02
C GLN A 397 7.52 30.78 54.26
N MET A 398 7.10 29.53 54.10
CA MET A 398 5.80 29.17 53.58
C MET A 398 5.06 28.29 54.57
N VAL A 399 3.86 28.72 54.96
CA VAL A 399 2.92 27.95 55.76
C VAL A 399 2.06 27.13 54.81
N LEU A 400 2.12 25.81 54.98
CA LEU A 400 1.40 24.82 54.19
C LEU A 400 0.24 24.28 55.01
N GLN A 401 -0.94 24.25 54.40
CA GLN A 401 -2.08 23.51 54.91
C GLN A 401 -1.94 22.03 54.54
N VAL A 402 -2.04 21.14 55.54
CA VAL A 402 -2.08 19.69 55.30
C VAL A 402 -3.45 19.30 54.75
N MET A 403 -3.45 18.45 53.73
CA MET A 403 -4.63 18.00 52.99
C MET A 403 -4.84 16.50 53.19
N LYS A 404 -6.07 16.03 52.98
CA LYS A 404 -6.41 14.63 52.77
C LYS A 404 -7.21 14.48 51.48
N LEU A 405 -7.21 13.30 50.89
CA LEU A 405 -8.05 13.02 49.73
C LEU A 405 -9.51 12.80 50.16
N GLY A 406 -10.43 13.49 49.50
CA GLY A 406 -11.85 13.19 49.52
C GLY A 406 -12.24 12.13 48.48
N GLU A 407 -13.55 12.00 48.27
CA GLU A 407 -14.09 11.12 47.24
C GLU A 407 -13.61 11.54 45.83
N PRO A 408 -13.44 10.58 44.91
CA PRO A 408 -13.16 10.86 43.51
C PRO A 408 -14.34 11.59 42.87
N ASP A 409 -14.04 12.59 42.05
CA ASP A 409 -15.02 13.25 41.19
C ASP A 409 -15.35 12.40 39.96
N ALA A 410 -16.23 12.90 39.07
CA ALA A 410 -16.62 12.20 37.85
C ALA A 410 -15.45 11.92 36.87
N SER A 411 -14.31 12.59 37.04
CA SER A 411 -13.07 12.33 36.29
C SER A 411 -12.14 11.31 36.97
N GLY A 412 -12.57 10.74 38.09
CA GLY A 412 -11.77 9.85 38.94
C GLY A 412 -10.79 10.59 39.86
N ARG A 413 -10.68 11.92 39.74
CA ARG A 413 -9.73 12.73 40.52
C ARG A 413 -10.28 13.03 41.90
N ARG A 414 -9.50 12.77 42.94
CA ARG A 414 -9.93 13.02 44.33
C ARG A 414 -9.83 14.50 44.69
N ALA A 415 -10.84 15.01 45.40
CA ALA A 415 -10.85 16.38 45.88
C ALA A 415 -9.85 16.55 47.05
N PRO A 416 -8.97 17.57 47.04
CA PRO A 416 -8.14 17.87 48.19
C PRO A 416 -8.97 18.55 49.28
N ILE A 417 -9.02 17.97 50.48
CA ILE A 417 -9.77 18.48 51.64
C ILE A 417 -8.79 18.90 52.73
N PRO A 418 -8.84 20.14 53.24
CA PRO A 418 -8.01 20.57 54.37
C PRO A 418 -8.24 19.71 55.62
N VAL A 419 -7.15 19.33 56.29
CA VAL A 419 -7.21 18.78 57.65
C VAL A 419 -7.22 19.94 58.64
N GLU A 420 -8.38 20.17 59.28
CA GLU A 420 -8.57 21.31 60.17
C GLU A 420 -7.50 21.36 61.28
N GLY A 421 -6.83 22.52 61.41
CA GLY A 421 -5.84 22.79 62.45
C GLY A 421 -4.42 22.26 62.18
N GLU A 422 -4.21 21.53 61.08
CA GLU A 422 -2.89 20.94 60.76
C GLU A 422 -2.15 21.74 59.69
N THR A 423 -1.10 22.46 60.10
CA THR A 423 -0.25 23.25 59.21
C THR A 423 1.23 22.90 59.38
N LYS A 424 1.99 22.92 58.29
CA LYS A 424 3.44 22.70 58.27
C LYS A 424 4.14 23.94 57.74
N THR A 425 5.20 24.41 58.40
CA THR A 425 5.99 25.56 57.91
C THR A 425 7.32 25.08 57.36
N ILE A 426 7.73 25.62 56.22
CA ILE A 426 9.04 25.38 55.59
C ILE A 426 9.76 26.71 55.34
N ASP A 427 11.10 26.68 55.43
CA ASP A 427 11.93 27.84 55.05
C ASP A 427 12.09 27.87 53.53
N VAL A 428 11.78 29.01 52.91
CA VAL A 428 11.85 29.20 51.46
C VAL A 428 12.32 30.61 51.14
N ASP A 429 13.30 30.70 50.24
CA ASP A 429 13.88 31.96 49.77
C ASP A 429 13.28 32.39 48.42
N THR A 430 12.75 31.42 47.66
CA THR A 430 12.13 31.63 46.35
C THR A 430 10.94 30.70 46.18
N VAL A 431 9.84 31.24 45.65
CA VAL A 431 8.60 30.50 45.39
C VAL A 431 8.26 30.60 43.92
N ILE A 432 8.07 29.45 43.26
CA ILE A 432 7.72 29.35 41.85
C ILE A 432 6.29 28.83 41.72
N LEU A 433 5.41 29.62 41.12
CA LEU A 433 3.99 29.30 40.98
C LEU A 433 3.70 28.66 39.61
N ALA A 434 3.48 27.35 39.58
CA ALA A 434 3.24 26.53 38.38
C ALA A 434 1.86 25.84 38.42
N ILE A 435 0.80 26.61 38.71
CA ILE A 435 -0.56 26.10 39.02
C ILE A 435 -1.54 26.24 37.84
N GLY A 436 -1.12 26.88 36.76
CA GLY A 436 -1.94 27.10 35.58
C GLY A 436 -1.48 28.30 34.78
N GLN A 437 -2.06 28.42 33.59
CA GLN A 437 -1.74 29.46 32.61
C GLN A 437 -3.05 30.15 32.17
N ARG A 438 -2.96 31.34 31.60
CA ARG A 438 -4.08 32.05 30.97
C ARG A 438 -3.59 32.88 29.78
N VAL A 439 -4.52 33.16 28.89
CA VAL A 439 -4.29 33.96 27.68
C VAL A 439 -4.25 35.45 28.05
N ASN A 440 -3.40 36.20 27.37
CA ASN A 440 -3.43 37.67 27.38
C ASN A 440 -4.04 38.17 26.05
N PRO A 441 -5.31 38.60 26.02
CA PRO A 441 -5.98 39.06 24.81
C PRO A 441 -5.72 40.53 24.47
N GLU A 442 -4.85 41.23 25.22
CA GLU A 442 -4.52 42.64 24.94
C GLU A 442 -4.04 42.83 23.49
N GLY A 443 -4.67 43.74 22.76
CA GLY A 443 -4.35 44.08 21.37
C GLY A 443 -5.30 43.50 20.32
N PHE A 444 -6.26 42.66 20.71
CA PHE A 444 -7.26 42.05 19.83
C PHE A 444 -8.67 42.59 20.10
N ASP A 445 -8.87 43.88 19.83
CA ASP A 445 -10.15 44.54 20.05
C ASP A 445 -11.25 43.91 19.18
N GLY A 446 -12.42 43.70 19.78
CA GLY A 446 -13.59 43.18 19.09
C GLY A 446 -13.72 41.65 19.06
N LEU A 447 -12.77 40.87 19.60
CA LEU A 447 -12.90 39.42 19.79
C LEU A 447 -13.78 39.07 21.00
N GLU A 448 -14.62 38.04 20.87
CA GLU A 448 -15.36 37.50 22.00
C GLU A 448 -14.44 36.64 22.89
N LEU A 449 -14.52 36.85 24.20
CA LEU A 449 -13.68 36.19 25.18
C LEU A 449 -14.52 35.36 26.15
N THR A 450 -13.97 34.22 26.54
CA THR A 450 -14.52 33.39 27.62
C THR A 450 -14.36 34.06 28.98
N ARG A 451 -14.90 33.42 30.04
CA ARG A 451 -14.71 33.88 31.43
C ARG A 451 -13.25 33.82 31.92
N LYS A 452 -12.37 33.04 31.29
CA LYS A 452 -10.94 33.00 31.64
C LYS A 452 -10.04 33.71 30.62
N ASN A 453 -10.63 34.56 29.78
CA ASN A 453 -9.96 35.36 28.74
C ASN A 453 -9.41 34.57 27.55
N GLY A 454 -9.84 33.32 27.32
CA GLY A 454 -9.59 32.61 26.07
C GLY A 454 -10.45 33.15 24.93
N ILE A 455 -9.97 33.03 23.69
CA ILE A 455 -10.68 33.49 22.48
C ILE A 455 -11.80 32.51 22.14
N VAL A 456 -13.03 33.00 21.94
CA VAL A 456 -14.16 32.16 21.56
C VAL A 456 -14.15 31.88 20.06
N TYR A 457 -14.28 30.61 19.69
CA TYR A 457 -14.41 30.18 18.30
C TYR A 457 -15.32 28.94 18.19
N ASP A 458 -15.91 28.74 17.01
CA ASP A 458 -16.75 27.58 16.70
C ASP A 458 -15.88 26.30 16.53
N PRO A 459 -16.10 25.22 17.30
CA PRO A 459 -15.24 24.03 17.25
C PRO A 459 -15.22 23.25 15.94
N GLU A 460 -16.23 23.40 15.08
CA GLU A 460 -16.28 22.72 13.78
C GLU A 460 -15.56 23.54 12.72
N THR A 461 -15.72 24.85 12.73
CA THR A 461 -15.17 25.75 11.69
C THR A 461 -13.87 26.46 12.10
N PHE A 462 -13.49 26.40 13.38
CA PHE A 462 -12.39 27.16 13.97
C PHE A 462 -12.53 28.69 13.83
N MET A 463 -13.64 29.17 13.29
CA MET A 463 -13.88 30.58 13.00
C MET A 463 -14.38 31.28 14.26
N THR A 464 -13.87 32.48 14.50
CA THR A 464 -14.39 33.39 15.52
C THR A 464 -15.70 34.01 15.04
N GLN A 465 -16.31 34.89 15.84
CA GLN A 465 -17.46 35.69 15.40
C GLN A 465 -17.11 36.72 14.31
N ILE A 466 -15.82 36.91 13.99
CA ILE A 466 -15.35 37.75 12.88
C ILE A 466 -15.05 36.85 11.67
N PRO A 467 -15.76 37.03 10.52
CA PRO A 467 -15.49 36.27 9.31
C PRO A 467 -14.04 36.41 8.83
N GLY A 468 -13.44 35.29 8.41
CA GLY A 468 -12.03 35.23 7.97
C GLY A 468 -11.01 35.23 9.10
N VAL A 469 -11.44 35.29 10.37
CA VAL A 469 -10.57 35.19 11.54
C VAL A 469 -10.82 33.87 12.27
N PHE A 470 -9.76 33.08 12.41
CA PHE A 470 -9.76 31.75 13.00
C PHE A 470 -8.88 31.73 14.26
N ALA A 471 -9.17 30.83 15.20
CA ALA A 471 -8.39 30.66 16.42
C ALA A 471 -8.25 29.18 16.79
N GLY A 472 -7.16 28.84 17.48
CA GLY A 472 -6.92 27.47 17.93
C GLY A 472 -5.73 27.33 18.88
N GLY A 473 -5.41 26.08 19.25
CA GLY A 473 -4.42 25.77 20.28
C GLY A 473 -4.81 26.34 21.65
N ASP A 474 -3.81 26.58 22.49
CA ASP A 474 -4.02 26.97 23.89
C ASP A 474 -4.67 28.36 24.09
N CYS A 475 -4.83 29.15 23.01
CA CYS A 475 -5.41 30.48 23.12
C CYS A 475 -6.94 30.53 23.06
N GLY A 476 -7.59 29.43 22.66
CA GLY A 476 -9.04 29.44 22.41
C GLY A 476 -9.85 28.53 23.33
N ASN A 477 -11.13 28.91 23.53
CA ASN A 477 -12.14 28.17 24.30
C ASN A 477 -11.70 27.68 25.71
N ASP A 478 -10.82 28.41 26.40
CA ASP A 478 -10.25 28.06 27.72
C ASP A 478 -9.55 26.70 27.79
N LYS A 479 -9.15 26.19 26.63
CA LYS A 479 -8.42 24.94 26.46
C LYS A 479 -6.93 25.20 26.67
N ILE A 480 -6.32 24.57 27.68
CA ILE A 480 -4.87 24.55 27.86
C ILE A 480 -4.47 23.09 27.74
N SER A 481 -3.68 22.78 26.75
CA SER A 481 -3.47 21.44 26.24
C SER A 481 -1.98 21.10 26.09
N ILE A 482 -1.71 19.94 25.50
CA ILE A 482 -0.36 19.46 25.19
C ILE A 482 0.03 19.87 23.76
N ALA A 483 1.32 19.97 23.48
CA ALA A 483 1.80 20.50 22.19
C ALA A 483 1.20 19.79 20.96
N VAL A 484 1.08 18.46 21.00
CA VAL A 484 0.50 17.65 19.91
C VAL A 484 -0.98 17.96 19.67
N GLU A 485 -1.72 18.42 20.67
CA GLU A 485 -3.12 18.83 20.51
C GLU A 485 -3.24 20.20 19.81
N SER A 486 -2.31 21.12 20.08
CA SER A 486 -2.20 22.36 19.31
C SER A 486 -1.84 22.10 17.83
N ILE A 487 -1.01 21.10 17.55
CA ILE A 487 -0.71 20.65 16.17
C ILE A 487 -1.96 20.05 15.51
N ALA A 488 -2.74 19.26 16.26
CA ALA A 488 -3.99 18.68 15.78
C ALA A 488 -5.02 19.76 15.40
N ASP A 489 -5.17 20.78 16.25
CA ASP A 489 -6.05 21.92 16.00
C ASP A 489 -5.58 22.71 14.76
N ALA A 490 -4.26 22.80 14.53
CA ALA A 490 -3.72 23.44 13.33
C ALA A 490 -4.03 22.65 12.05
N LYS A 491 -3.89 21.31 12.03
CA LYS A 491 -4.26 20.49 10.86
C LYS A 491 -5.75 20.66 10.54
N LYS A 492 -6.63 20.53 11.54
CA LYS A 492 -8.08 20.71 11.37
C LYS A 492 -8.41 22.13 10.89
N GLY A 493 -7.84 23.14 11.54
CA GLY A 493 -8.03 24.55 11.18
C GLY A 493 -7.58 24.86 9.75
N SER A 494 -6.43 24.33 9.31
CA SER A 494 -5.90 24.55 7.95
C SER A 494 -6.81 24.01 6.86
N GLN A 495 -7.56 22.92 7.12
CA GLN A 495 -8.56 22.38 6.19
C GLN A 495 -9.75 23.33 6.04
N VAL A 496 -10.22 23.90 7.14
CA VAL A 496 -11.34 24.84 7.12
C VAL A 496 -10.93 26.18 6.49
N VAL A 497 -9.74 26.71 6.83
CA VAL A 497 -9.21 27.96 6.26
C VAL A 497 -9.07 27.85 4.75
N ASP A 498 -8.49 26.75 4.26
CA ASP A 498 -8.37 26.49 2.82
C ASP A 498 -9.74 26.41 2.12
N SER A 499 -10.70 25.68 2.70
CA SER A 499 -12.07 25.60 2.17
C SER A 499 -12.71 27.00 2.11
N TYR A 500 -12.51 27.81 3.15
CA TYR A 500 -12.98 29.20 3.21
C TYR A 500 -12.36 30.08 2.12
N LEU A 501 -11.06 29.96 1.88
CA LEU A 501 -10.34 30.70 0.83
C LEU A 501 -10.80 30.30 -0.59
N ASN A 502 -11.28 29.06 -0.75
CA ASN A 502 -11.90 28.55 -1.97
C ASN A 502 -13.39 28.92 -2.10
N GLY A 503 -13.97 29.64 -1.13
CA GLY A 503 -15.37 30.07 -1.14
C GLY A 503 -16.37 29.04 -0.62
N GLU A 504 -15.89 27.99 0.04
CA GLU A 504 -16.70 26.95 0.67
C GLU A 504 -16.71 27.13 2.20
N THR A 505 -17.71 26.58 2.90
CA THR A 505 -17.75 26.59 4.37
C THR A 505 -18.07 25.19 4.87
N ILE A 506 -17.03 24.36 4.92
CA ILE A 506 -17.11 22.98 5.38
C ILE A 506 -16.49 22.92 6.77
N GLY A 507 -17.31 22.64 7.78
CA GLY A 507 -16.84 22.36 9.14
C GLY A 507 -16.17 21.00 9.23
N TYR A 508 -15.18 20.87 10.10
CA TYR A 508 -14.55 19.61 10.43
C TYR A 508 -15.54 18.67 11.13
N LYS A 509 -15.63 17.42 10.67
CA LYS A 509 -16.42 16.37 11.31
C LYS A 509 -15.53 15.17 11.67
N PRO A 510 -15.67 14.61 12.88
CA PRO A 510 -14.94 13.41 13.25
C PRO A 510 -15.43 12.22 12.40
N GLN A 511 -14.49 11.40 11.95
CA GLN A 511 -14.80 10.18 11.21
C GLN A 511 -15.30 9.07 12.16
N TYR A 512 -16.33 8.35 11.71
CA TYR A 512 -16.81 7.12 12.33
C TYR A 512 -15.85 5.96 12.06
N THR A 513 -15.52 5.23 13.13
CA THR A 513 -14.74 3.99 13.10
C THR A 513 -15.36 2.97 14.05
N VAL A 514 -15.30 1.69 13.68
CA VAL A 514 -15.68 0.60 14.58
C VAL A 514 -14.51 0.35 15.54
N LYS A 515 -14.84 0.18 16.82
CA LYS A 515 -13.88 0.06 17.93
C LYS A 515 -14.23 -1.16 18.77
N ARG A 516 -13.23 -1.94 19.16
CA ARG A 516 -13.40 -3.02 20.13
C ARG A 516 -13.03 -2.58 21.54
N THR A 517 -13.95 -2.83 22.46
CA THR A 517 -13.81 -2.55 23.89
C THR A 517 -13.86 -3.81 24.76
N ASP A 518 -14.02 -4.99 24.15
CA ASP A 518 -14.22 -6.27 24.84
C ASP A 518 -12.94 -7.10 25.03
N LEU A 519 -11.80 -6.60 24.57
CA LEU A 519 -10.51 -7.28 24.65
C LEU A 519 -9.94 -7.23 26.06
N THR A 520 -9.28 -8.32 26.46
CA THR A 520 -8.64 -8.48 27.78
C THR A 520 -7.25 -9.10 27.61
N PRO A 521 -6.39 -9.14 28.65
CA PRO A 521 -5.12 -9.87 28.58
C PRO A 521 -5.25 -11.33 28.10
N ALA A 522 -6.37 -12.00 28.42
CA ALA A 522 -6.65 -13.36 27.96
C ALA A 522 -6.80 -13.47 26.42
N SER A 523 -7.17 -12.37 25.76
CA SER A 523 -7.29 -12.30 24.29
C SER A 523 -5.95 -12.30 23.55
N PHE A 524 -4.83 -12.23 24.27
CA PHE A 524 -3.48 -12.16 23.72
C PHE A 524 -2.52 -13.21 24.31
N GLU A 525 -3.06 -14.28 24.90
CA GLU A 525 -2.25 -15.37 25.49
C GLU A 525 -1.42 -16.14 24.44
N ASP A 526 -1.82 -16.08 23.17
CA ASP A 526 -1.13 -16.62 22.00
C ASP A 526 0.10 -15.79 21.59
N ARG A 527 0.26 -14.57 22.12
CA ARG A 527 1.33 -13.65 21.71
C ARG A 527 2.58 -13.80 22.55
N GLU A 528 3.73 -13.80 21.87
CA GLU A 528 5.03 -13.88 22.50
C GLU A 528 5.34 -12.62 23.33
N ARG A 529 5.90 -12.84 24.54
CA ARG A 529 6.37 -11.76 25.41
C ARG A 529 7.80 -11.37 25.03
N MET A 530 8.02 -10.08 24.81
CA MET A 530 9.30 -9.52 24.38
C MET A 530 9.66 -8.32 25.26
N CYS A 531 10.94 -8.19 25.60
CA CYS A 531 11.42 -7.06 26.39
C CYS A 531 11.48 -5.78 25.55
N ARG A 532 11.05 -4.65 26.14
CA ARG A 532 11.26 -3.33 25.55
C ARG A 532 12.75 -2.96 25.58
N PRO A 533 13.36 -2.52 24.45
CA PRO A 533 14.70 -1.97 24.47
C PRO A 533 14.80 -0.79 25.44
N LYS A 534 15.82 -0.80 26.30
CA LYS A 534 16.01 0.24 27.31
C LYS A 534 16.56 1.50 26.66
N MET A 535 15.93 2.64 26.96
CA MET A 535 16.43 3.94 26.52
C MET A 535 17.63 4.36 27.37
N GLU A 536 18.75 4.61 26.72
CA GLU A 536 19.95 5.12 27.40
C GLU A 536 19.82 6.61 27.71
N GLN A 537 20.29 6.98 28.91
CA GLN A 537 20.19 8.34 29.42
C GLN A 537 21.28 8.63 30.44
N LEU A 538 21.57 9.92 30.65
CA LEU A 538 22.52 10.39 31.66
C LEU A 538 22.13 9.91 33.07
N SER A 539 23.12 9.69 33.93
CA SER A 539 22.87 9.35 35.34
C SER A 539 22.30 10.54 36.12
N ALA A 540 21.62 10.27 37.23
CA ALA A 540 21.07 11.33 38.08
C ALA A 540 22.13 12.31 38.62
N GLU A 541 23.39 11.87 38.79
CA GLU A 541 24.49 12.76 39.22
C GLU A 541 24.95 13.68 38.10
N GLU A 542 24.97 13.22 36.85
CA GLU A 542 25.33 14.02 35.68
C GLU A 542 24.24 15.04 35.36
N ARG A 543 22.97 14.62 35.41
CA ARG A 543 21.79 15.47 35.14
C ARG A 543 21.76 16.74 36.01
N LYS A 544 22.26 16.68 37.25
CA LYS A 544 22.24 17.82 38.18
C LYS A 544 23.15 18.97 37.78
N ASN A 545 24.18 18.70 36.99
CA ASN A 545 25.31 19.61 36.83
C ASN A 545 25.42 20.24 35.43
N ASN A 546 24.47 19.96 34.53
CA ASN A 546 24.47 20.49 33.17
C ASN A 546 23.05 20.64 32.62
N PHE A 547 22.97 21.26 31.44
CA PHE A 547 21.76 21.37 30.64
C PHE A 547 21.87 20.57 29.32
N THR A 548 22.77 19.59 29.25
CA THR A 548 22.88 18.73 28.06
C THR A 548 21.65 17.84 27.96
N GLU A 549 21.31 17.42 26.74
CA GLU A 549 20.19 16.52 26.51
C GLU A 549 20.33 15.25 27.35
N VAL A 550 19.27 14.87 28.06
CA VAL A 550 19.31 13.77 29.04
C VAL A 550 19.26 12.39 28.38
N VAL A 551 18.51 12.27 27.27
CA VAL A 551 18.18 11.00 26.62
C VAL A 551 18.86 10.91 25.27
N PHE A 552 19.58 9.82 25.01
CA PHE A 552 20.40 9.68 23.79
C PHE A 552 19.58 9.33 22.53
N GLY A 553 18.47 8.62 22.66
CA GLY A 553 17.69 8.11 21.52
C GLY A 553 17.98 6.64 21.25
N TYR A 554 17.24 6.03 20.33
CA TYR A 554 17.50 4.66 19.88
C TYR A 554 18.51 4.65 18.73
N ASP A 555 19.32 3.60 18.69
CA ASP A 555 19.97 3.18 17.45
C ASP A 555 18.99 2.41 16.56
N GLU A 556 19.45 2.04 15.36
CA GLU A 556 18.63 1.36 14.36
C GLU A 556 18.11 0.00 14.85
N GLU A 557 19.00 -0.84 15.43
CA GLU A 557 18.66 -2.17 15.93
C GLU A 557 17.61 -2.09 17.05
N GLN A 558 17.78 -1.16 17.99
CA GLN A 558 16.82 -0.92 19.07
C GLN A 558 15.47 -0.43 18.53
N ALA A 559 15.48 0.47 17.54
CA ALA A 559 14.26 1.00 16.94
C ALA A 559 13.48 -0.08 16.20
N GLN A 560 14.14 -0.87 15.35
CA GLN A 560 13.52 -1.99 14.64
C GLN A 560 12.99 -3.05 15.64
N ALA A 561 13.79 -3.42 16.64
CA ALA A 561 13.41 -4.41 17.64
C ALA A 561 12.19 -3.99 18.48
N ASP A 562 12.09 -2.72 18.86
CA ASP A 562 10.90 -2.24 19.58
C ASP A 562 9.67 -2.12 18.67
N ALA A 563 9.87 -1.68 17.43
CA ALA A 563 8.82 -1.53 16.44
C ALA A 563 8.19 -2.88 16.04
N ALA A 564 9.00 -3.92 15.89
CA ALA A 564 8.57 -5.30 15.59
C ALA A 564 7.58 -5.86 16.63
N ARG A 565 7.61 -5.34 17.87
CA ARG A 565 6.69 -5.72 18.96
C ARG A 565 5.25 -5.25 18.75
N CYS A 566 4.96 -4.39 17.77
CA CYS A 566 3.60 -3.92 17.49
C CYS A 566 2.62 -5.10 17.26
N LEU A 567 1.37 -4.98 17.75
CA LEU A 567 0.35 -6.04 17.60
C LEU A 567 -0.59 -5.85 16.41
N GLU A 568 -0.33 -4.87 15.52
CA GLU A 568 -1.10 -4.66 14.28
C GLU A 568 -2.62 -4.55 14.53
N CYS A 569 -3.00 -3.81 15.57
CA CYS A 569 -4.37 -3.84 16.08
C CYS A 569 -5.44 -3.27 15.12
N GLY A 570 -5.08 -2.43 14.16
CA GLY A 570 -5.98 -1.84 13.18
C GLY A 570 -6.20 -2.73 11.95
N CYS A 571 -7.34 -2.57 11.28
CA CYS A 571 -7.66 -3.32 10.06
C CYS A 571 -6.74 -2.91 8.88
N HIS A 572 -6.13 -3.91 8.21
CA HIS A 572 -5.21 -3.66 7.08
C HIS A 572 -5.91 -3.05 5.85
N ASP A 573 -7.22 -3.30 5.65
CA ASP A 573 -7.97 -2.79 4.50
C ASP A 573 -8.66 -1.44 4.77
N TYR A 574 -8.26 -0.71 5.81
CA TYR A 574 -8.97 0.52 6.22
C TYR A 574 -9.18 1.52 5.08
N PHE A 575 -8.13 1.76 4.28
CA PHE A 575 -8.12 2.77 3.22
C PHE A 575 -9.00 2.39 2.01
N GLU A 576 -9.30 1.10 1.83
CA GLU A 576 -10.15 0.58 0.75
C GLU A 576 -11.53 0.09 1.21
N CYS A 577 -11.80 0.16 2.51
CA CYS A 577 -13.03 -0.35 3.10
C CYS A 577 -14.25 0.48 2.69
N LYS A 578 -14.99 -0.02 1.68
CA LYS A 578 -16.23 0.60 1.18
C LYS A 578 -17.28 0.79 2.28
N LEU A 579 -17.35 -0.12 3.26
CA LEU A 579 -18.28 0.02 4.37
C LEU A 579 -17.98 1.27 5.20
N ILE A 580 -16.72 1.52 5.55
CA ILE A 580 -16.32 2.69 6.33
C ILE A 580 -16.41 3.97 5.51
N HIS A 581 -16.06 3.92 4.23
CA HIS A 581 -16.26 5.04 3.32
C HIS A 581 -17.73 5.49 3.29
N TYR A 582 -18.67 4.57 3.04
CA TYR A 582 -20.10 4.90 3.02
C TYR A 582 -20.65 5.24 4.41
N ALA A 583 -20.16 4.61 5.48
CA ALA A 583 -20.55 4.95 6.86
C ALA A 583 -20.29 6.43 7.18
N ASN A 584 -19.12 6.94 6.78
CA ASN A 584 -18.74 8.34 6.94
C ASN A 584 -19.54 9.26 6.00
N GLN A 585 -19.73 8.86 4.74
CA GLN A 585 -20.53 9.64 3.77
C GLN A 585 -21.96 9.91 4.28
N TYR A 586 -22.60 8.90 4.90
CA TYR A 586 -23.98 8.99 5.36
C TYR A 586 -24.14 9.35 6.85
N ASN A 587 -23.04 9.63 7.58
CA ASN A 587 -23.03 9.97 9.01
C ASN A 587 -23.85 8.99 9.86
N VAL A 588 -23.47 7.72 9.83
CA VAL A 588 -24.18 6.63 10.54
C VAL A 588 -24.06 6.75 12.07
N GLU A 589 -25.08 6.27 12.77
CA GLU A 589 -25.13 6.13 14.24
C GLU A 589 -25.59 4.71 14.61
N PRO A 590 -24.72 3.69 14.49
CA PRO A 590 -25.13 2.28 14.62
C PRO A 590 -25.68 1.89 15.99
N ASP A 591 -25.34 2.63 17.05
CA ASP A 591 -25.85 2.41 18.41
C ASP A 591 -27.39 2.47 18.50
N ARG A 592 -28.07 3.10 17.53
CA ARG A 592 -29.53 3.11 17.39
C ARG A 592 -30.12 1.70 17.25
N PHE A 593 -29.35 0.76 16.72
CA PHE A 593 -29.74 -0.63 16.47
C PHE A 593 -28.86 -1.63 17.23
N ALA A 594 -28.25 -1.20 18.35
CA ALA A 594 -27.46 -2.10 19.19
C ALA A 594 -28.28 -3.33 19.62
N GLY A 595 -27.68 -4.51 19.50
CA GLY A 595 -28.31 -5.79 19.78
C GLY A 595 -27.29 -6.91 19.97
N ASP A 596 -27.75 -8.16 19.89
CA ASP A 596 -26.86 -9.33 19.93
C ASP A 596 -25.89 -9.28 18.73
N VAL A 597 -24.67 -9.78 18.95
CA VAL A 597 -23.61 -9.85 17.93
C VAL A 597 -23.20 -11.31 17.76
N ASN A 598 -23.09 -11.75 16.51
CA ASN A 598 -22.64 -13.10 16.18
C ASN A 598 -21.11 -13.15 16.29
N LEU A 599 -20.60 -13.93 17.25
CA LEU A 599 -19.17 -14.14 17.47
C LEU A 599 -18.78 -15.51 16.95
N VAL A 600 -17.82 -15.50 16.04
CA VAL A 600 -17.33 -16.71 15.38
C VAL A 600 -15.87 -16.87 15.73
N ASP A 601 -15.55 -17.97 16.40
CA ASP A 601 -14.17 -18.44 16.51
C ASP A 601 -13.72 -18.95 15.15
N TYR A 602 -12.51 -18.57 14.76
CA TYR A 602 -11.93 -18.95 13.49
C TYR A 602 -10.43 -19.15 13.63
N ASP A 603 -9.92 -20.03 12.79
CA ASP A 603 -8.51 -20.17 12.50
C ASP A 603 -8.39 -20.28 10.97
N ASP A 604 -7.36 -19.67 10.41
CA ASP A 604 -7.12 -19.68 8.97
C ASP A 604 -5.62 -19.76 8.68
N GLU A 605 -5.19 -20.95 8.29
CA GLU A 605 -3.80 -21.27 7.95
C GLU A 605 -3.52 -21.12 6.45
N HIS A 606 -4.43 -20.52 5.67
CA HIS A 606 -4.18 -20.32 4.24
C HIS A 606 -2.95 -19.42 4.03
N PRO A 607 -1.98 -19.81 3.17
CA PRO A 607 -0.70 -19.12 3.02
C PRO A 607 -0.84 -17.70 2.48
N PHE A 608 -1.91 -17.40 1.75
CA PHE A 608 -2.13 -16.09 1.12
C PHE A 608 -3.38 -15.32 1.57
N ILE A 609 -4.29 -15.95 2.29
CA ILE A 609 -5.62 -15.37 2.57
C ILE A 609 -5.83 -15.35 4.07
N LEU A 610 -6.09 -14.17 4.62
CA LEU A 610 -6.51 -13.97 6.00
C LEU A 610 -8.02 -13.77 6.01
N ARG A 611 -8.73 -14.56 6.83
CA ARG A 611 -10.19 -14.50 6.93
C ARG A 611 -10.62 -14.21 8.35
N ASP A 612 -11.29 -13.08 8.54
CA ASP A 612 -11.98 -12.75 9.78
C ASP A 612 -13.50 -12.66 9.54
N PRO A 613 -14.26 -13.74 9.84
CA PRO A 613 -15.70 -13.75 9.65
C PRO A 613 -16.44 -12.75 10.54
N ASN A 614 -15.83 -12.24 11.62
CA ASN A 614 -16.46 -11.23 12.50
C ASN A 614 -16.55 -9.86 11.82
N LYS A 615 -15.71 -9.59 10.80
CA LYS A 615 -15.80 -8.40 9.94
C LYS A 615 -16.78 -8.57 8.78
N CYS A 616 -17.38 -9.75 8.59
CA CYS A 616 -18.22 -10.05 7.44
C CYS A 616 -19.62 -9.40 7.57
N ILE A 617 -20.10 -8.80 6.48
CA ILE A 617 -21.46 -8.24 6.38
C ILE A 617 -22.42 -9.14 5.58
N LEU A 618 -22.04 -10.40 5.33
CA LEU A 618 -22.84 -11.38 4.56
C LEU A 618 -23.30 -10.85 3.19
N CYS A 619 -22.42 -10.13 2.50
CA CYS A 619 -22.71 -9.60 1.17
C CYS A 619 -22.73 -10.69 0.07
N ASP A 620 -22.23 -11.89 0.38
CA ASP A 620 -22.16 -13.07 -0.48
C ASP A 620 -21.26 -12.93 -1.74
N THR A 621 -20.62 -11.78 -1.94
CA THR A 621 -19.78 -11.54 -3.13
C THR A 621 -18.64 -12.57 -3.26
N CYS A 622 -17.95 -12.91 -2.16
CA CYS A 622 -16.84 -13.85 -2.18
C CYS A 622 -17.26 -15.28 -2.55
N VAL A 623 -18.40 -15.74 -2.04
CA VAL A 623 -18.99 -17.05 -2.36
C VAL A 623 -19.36 -17.10 -3.84
N ARG A 624 -20.07 -16.07 -4.30
CA ARG A 624 -20.61 -15.99 -5.66
C ARG A 624 -19.52 -15.84 -6.71
N VAL A 625 -18.47 -15.06 -6.46
CA VAL A 625 -17.31 -14.99 -7.36
C VAL A 625 -16.57 -16.34 -7.40
N CYS A 626 -16.43 -17.03 -6.27
CA CYS A 626 -15.81 -18.34 -6.22
C CYS A 626 -16.60 -19.41 -7.01
N ASP A 627 -17.92 -19.38 -6.95
CA ASP A 627 -18.80 -20.35 -7.61
C ASP A 627 -19.15 -19.93 -9.05
N GLU A 628 -19.80 -18.78 -9.23
CA GLU A 628 -20.38 -18.36 -10.52
C GLU A 628 -19.31 -17.96 -11.55
N VAL A 629 -18.21 -17.32 -11.11
CA VAL A 629 -17.14 -16.81 -11.99
C VAL A 629 -16.01 -17.83 -12.14
N MET A 630 -15.45 -18.28 -11.02
CA MET A 630 -14.30 -19.20 -11.05
C MET A 630 -14.70 -20.67 -11.23
N GLY A 631 -15.94 -21.05 -10.92
CA GLY A 631 -16.42 -22.44 -11.03
C GLY A 631 -15.81 -23.39 -10.00
N VAL A 632 -15.44 -22.87 -8.82
CA VAL A 632 -14.71 -23.61 -7.77
C VAL A 632 -15.62 -23.94 -6.59
N GLY A 633 -16.37 -22.97 -6.07
CA GLY A 633 -17.29 -23.19 -4.94
C GLY A 633 -16.61 -23.57 -3.62
N ALA A 634 -15.41 -23.08 -3.35
CA ALA A 634 -14.66 -23.37 -2.12
C ALA A 634 -15.24 -22.69 -0.86
N LEU A 635 -16.01 -21.62 -1.02
CA LEU A 635 -16.67 -20.87 0.05
C LEU A 635 -18.19 -21.02 -0.06
N GLY A 636 -18.89 -21.03 1.08
CA GLY A 636 -20.35 -21.04 1.12
C GLY A 636 -20.93 -20.39 2.39
N LEU A 637 -22.25 -20.18 2.36
CA LEU A 637 -23.02 -19.74 3.52
C LEU A 637 -23.44 -20.94 4.36
N VAL A 638 -22.97 -21.00 5.60
CA VAL A 638 -23.29 -22.06 6.57
C VAL A 638 -24.24 -21.51 7.63
N LYS A 639 -25.08 -22.39 8.20
CA LYS A 639 -26.19 -22.07 9.14
C LYS A 639 -27.31 -21.26 8.46
N ARG A 640 -28.18 -20.59 9.25
CA ARG A 640 -29.34 -19.84 8.75
C ARG A 640 -29.74 -18.72 9.71
N GLY A 641 -30.21 -17.60 9.15
CA GLY A 641 -30.71 -16.47 9.93
C GLY A 641 -29.56 -15.67 10.55
N PHE A 642 -29.69 -15.28 11.82
CA PHE A 642 -28.67 -14.50 12.52
C PHE A 642 -27.32 -15.24 12.64
N ASP A 643 -27.36 -16.57 12.78
CA ASP A 643 -26.15 -17.39 12.92
C ASP A 643 -25.40 -17.62 11.60
N THR A 644 -25.87 -17.09 10.47
CA THR A 644 -25.28 -17.33 9.14
C THR A 644 -23.84 -16.82 9.09
N VAL A 645 -22.93 -17.61 8.54
CA VAL A 645 -21.51 -17.27 8.42
C VAL A 645 -20.95 -17.79 7.11
N VAL A 646 -20.02 -17.04 6.50
CA VAL A 646 -19.25 -17.52 5.35
C VAL A 646 -18.13 -18.44 5.86
N LYS A 647 -18.15 -19.70 5.42
CA LYS A 647 -17.14 -20.71 5.77
C LYS A 647 -16.68 -21.48 4.52
N PRO A 648 -15.48 -22.08 4.56
CA PRO A 648 -15.07 -23.02 3.53
C PRO A 648 -15.98 -24.25 3.46
N ALA A 649 -15.99 -24.91 2.30
CA ALA A 649 -16.75 -26.12 2.07
C ALA A 649 -16.49 -27.18 3.15
N LEU A 650 -17.55 -27.84 3.61
CA LEU A 650 -17.51 -28.86 4.68
C LEU A 650 -16.90 -28.39 6.02
N GLU A 651 -16.77 -27.08 6.24
CA GLU A 651 -16.13 -26.47 7.42
C GLU A 651 -14.66 -26.90 7.61
N MET A 652 -13.98 -27.33 6.54
CA MET A 652 -12.56 -27.64 6.53
C MET A 652 -11.69 -26.36 6.47
N PRO A 653 -10.38 -26.43 6.77
CA PRO A 653 -9.46 -25.34 6.47
C PRO A 653 -9.51 -24.97 4.97
N LEU A 654 -9.44 -23.68 4.64
CA LEU A 654 -9.60 -23.22 3.25
C LEU A 654 -8.58 -23.86 2.31
N ALA A 655 -7.33 -24.03 2.77
CA ALA A 655 -6.25 -24.66 2.01
C ALA A 655 -6.48 -26.15 1.72
N GLU A 656 -7.35 -26.82 2.48
CA GLU A 656 -7.71 -28.23 2.27
C GLU A 656 -9.01 -28.39 1.46
N THR A 657 -9.64 -27.28 1.06
CA THR A 657 -10.80 -27.30 0.15
C THR A 657 -10.34 -27.25 -1.31
N GLY A 658 -11.27 -27.24 -2.27
CA GLY A 658 -10.95 -27.00 -3.68
C GLY A 658 -10.44 -25.58 -4.01
N CYS A 659 -9.99 -24.80 -3.02
CA CYS A 659 -9.49 -23.43 -3.23
C CYS A 659 -8.21 -23.43 -4.07
N ILE A 660 -8.29 -22.85 -5.27
CA ILE A 660 -7.14 -22.73 -6.19
C ILE A 660 -6.28 -21.48 -5.97
N SER A 661 -6.43 -20.80 -4.83
CA SER A 661 -5.71 -19.57 -4.47
C SER A 661 -5.77 -18.44 -5.51
N CYS A 662 -6.88 -18.26 -6.23
CA CYS A 662 -7.01 -17.18 -7.23
C CYS A 662 -7.16 -15.76 -6.63
N GLY A 663 -7.40 -15.63 -5.32
CA GLY A 663 -7.53 -14.35 -4.61
C GLY A 663 -8.70 -13.44 -5.04
N GLN A 664 -9.63 -13.94 -5.86
CA GLN A 664 -10.79 -13.17 -6.30
C GLN A 664 -11.77 -12.85 -5.15
N CYS A 665 -11.85 -13.75 -4.16
CA CYS A 665 -12.66 -13.54 -2.96
C CYS A 665 -12.15 -12.38 -2.10
N VAL A 666 -10.83 -12.19 -2.02
CA VAL A 666 -10.17 -11.06 -1.35
C VAL A 666 -10.42 -9.77 -2.12
N SER A 667 -10.14 -9.79 -3.43
CA SER A 667 -10.25 -8.60 -4.31
C SER A 667 -11.68 -8.01 -4.40
N CYS A 668 -12.71 -8.79 -4.06
CA CYS A 668 -14.11 -8.36 -4.07
C CYS A 668 -14.68 -8.03 -2.66
N CYS A 669 -13.94 -8.31 -1.58
CA CYS A 669 -14.43 -8.11 -0.22
C CYS A 669 -14.59 -6.61 0.10
N PRO A 670 -15.75 -6.14 0.57
CA PRO A 670 -15.96 -4.71 0.82
C PRO A 670 -15.64 -4.25 2.26
N THR A 671 -15.24 -5.16 3.16
CA THR A 671 -15.15 -4.89 4.62
C THR A 671 -13.87 -5.38 5.30
N GLY A 672 -12.89 -5.90 4.55
CA GLY A 672 -11.68 -6.51 5.12
C GLY A 672 -11.93 -7.79 5.90
N ALA A 673 -13.03 -8.51 5.62
CA ALA A 673 -13.29 -9.83 6.18
C ALA A 673 -12.47 -10.94 5.50
N LEU A 674 -12.02 -10.69 4.27
CA LEU A 674 -11.06 -11.49 3.53
C LEU A 674 -9.98 -10.52 3.06
N GLN A 675 -8.76 -10.73 3.52
CA GLN A 675 -7.61 -9.85 3.30
C GLN A 675 -6.44 -10.66 2.74
N GLU A 676 -5.48 -10.01 2.10
CA GLU A 676 -4.22 -10.64 1.74
C GLU A 676 -3.38 -10.95 2.99
N ARG A 677 -2.73 -12.11 3.01
CA ARG A 677 -1.55 -12.34 3.86
C ARG A 677 -0.35 -11.79 3.10
N LEU A 678 0.19 -10.68 3.57
CA LEU A 678 1.31 -10.00 2.93
C LEU A 678 2.63 -10.72 3.25
N SER A 679 3.58 -10.69 2.31
CA SER A 679 4.94 -11.26 2.51
C SER A 679 5.86 -10.34 3.32
N ILE A 680 5.45 -9.09 3.53
CA ILE A 680 6.16 -8.11 4.35
C ILE A 680 6.14 -8.58 5.81
N GLU A 681 7.29 -8.50 6.48
CA GLU A 681 7.44 -8.97 7.87
C GLU A 681 6.50 -8.25 8.83
N LYS A 682 6.41 -6.92 8.74
CA LYS A 682 5.50 -6.09 9.52
C LYS A 682 4.41 -5.46 8.67
N PRO A 683 3.31 -6.18 8.36
CA PRO A 683 2.23 -5.63 7.55
C PRO A 683 1.46 -4.56 8.33
N VAL A 684 1.32 -3.37 7.74
CA VAL A 684 0.56 -2.27 8.33
C VAL A 684 -0.36 -1.61 7.29
N PRO A 685 -1.53 -1.09 7.69
CA PRO A 685 -2.39 -0.36 6.77
C PRO A 685 -1.69 0.93 6.35
N LEU A 686 -1.47 1.08 5.05
CA LEU A 686 -0.89 2.27 4.42
C LEU A 686 -1.86 2.76 3.33
N GLU A 687 -1.86 4.06 3.07
CA GLU A 687 -2.56 4.64 1.93
C GLU A 687 -1.63 4.51 0.72
N THR A 688 -1.90 3.50 -0.11
CA THR A 688 -1.02 3.08 -1.21
C THR A 688 -1.21 3.95 -2.46
N SER A 689 -0.12 4.07 -3.23
CA SER A 689 -0.18 4.50 -4.63
C SER A 689 -0.39 3.28 -5.51
N SER A 690 -0.89 3.48 -6.74
CA SER A 690 -1.12 2.38 -7.68
C SER A 690 -0.60 2.72 -9.07
N ALA A 691 0.10 1.78 -9.71
CA ALA A 691 0.55 1.91 -11.09
C ALA A 691 0.06 0.74 -11.96
N ASP A 692 -0.30 1.05 -13.20
CA ASP A 692 -0.77 0.08 -14.19
C ASP A 692 0.40 -0.70 -14.78
N THR A 693 0.32 -2.03 -14.79
CA THR A 693 1.35 -2.90 -15.38
C THR A 693 0.77 -4.25 -15.81
N ILE A 694 1.62 -5.16 -16.29
CA ILE A 694 1.23 -6.46 -16.84
C ILE A 694 1.90 -7.60 -16.08
N CYS A 695 1.12 -8.65 -15.82
CA CYS A 695 1.62 -9.87 -15.20
C CYS A 695 2.70 -10.56 -16.08
N SER A 696 3.86 -10.85 -15.48
CA SER A 696 5.03 -11.45 -16.14
C SER A 696 5.09 -12.99 -16.09
N HIS A 697 4.03 -13.67 -15.60
CA HIS A 697 4.12 -15.13 -15.37
C HIS A 697 3.69 -16.02 -16.54
N CYS A 698 2.67 -15.64 -17.31
CA CYS A 698 2.14 -16.48 -18.39
C CYS A 698 1.77 -15.64 -19.62
N SER A 699 1.59 -16.31 -20.75
CA SER A 699 1.41 -15.68 -22.07
C SER A 699 0.06 -15.03 -22.34
N VAL A 700 -0.83 -14.98 -21.35
CA VAL A 700 -2.16 -14.36 -21.46
C VAL A 700 -2.06 -12.83 -21.45
N GLY A 701 -1.11 -12.27 -20.69
CA GLY A 701 -0.94 -10.82 -20.57
C GLY A 701 -2.08 -10.15 -19.78
N CYS A 702 -2.31 -10.61 -18.54
CA CYS A 702 -3.32 -10.01 -17.67
C CYS A 702 -2.85 -8.62 -17.19
N SER A 703 -3.67 -7.59 -17.39
CA SER A 703 -3.40 -6.26 -16.83
C SER A 703 -3.75 -6.21 -15.35
N MET A 704 -2.97 -5.46 -14.61
CA MET A 704 -3.08 -5.34 -13.16
C MET A 704 -2.54 -3.99 -12.69
N HIS A 705 -2.94 -3.62 -11.49
CA HIS A 705 -2.38 -2.50 -10.77
C HIS A 705 -1.48 -3.07 -9.67
N LEU A 706 -0.25 -2.59 -9.58
CA LEU A 706 0.60 -2.82 -8.41
C LEU A 706 0.40 -1.66 -7.44
N GLU A 707 0.07 -2.00 -6.21
CA GLU A 707 -0.02 -1.03 -5.13
C GLU A 707 1.28 -0.97 -4.33
N THR A 708 1.76 0.25 -4.10
CA THR A 708 3.04 0.53 -3.43
C THR A 708 2.94 1.61 -2.38
N TYR A 709 3.94 1.65 -1.51
CA TYR A 709 4.20 2.75 -0.59
C TYR A 709 5.71 2.98 -0.55
N GLY A 710 6.19 4.07 -1.18
CA GLY A 710 7.59 4.14 -1.61
C GLY A 710 7.90 2.96 -2.54
N ASP A 711 9.06 2.33 -2.33
CA ASP A 711 9.48 1.11 -3.07
C ASP A 711 8.97 -0.20 -2.47
N MET A 712 8.09 -0.14 -1.45
CA MET A 712 7.48 -1.36 -0.93
C MET A 712 6.34 -1.82 -1.84
N LEU A 713 6.45 -3.03 -2.39
CA LEU A 713 5.34 -3.71 -3.05
C LEU A 713 4.34 -4.23 -2.01
N ILE A 714 3.11 -3.72 -2.04
CA ILE A 714 2.07 -4.09 -1.08
C ILE A 714 1.18 -5.21 -1.65
N LYS A 715 0.56 -5.01 -2.83
CA LYS A 715 -0.31 -6.02 -3.45
C LYS A 715 -0.53 -5.83 -4.94
N ALA A 716 -0.94 -6.92 -5.60
CA ALA A 716 -1.45 -6.90 -6.97
C ALA A 716 -2.98 -6.88 -7.00
N VAL A 717 -3.57 -5.93 -7.74
CA VAL A 717 -5.01 -5.82 -7.96
C VAL A 717 -5.34 -6.04 -9.43
N PRO A 718 -6.31 -6.90 -9.78
CA PRO A 718 -6.68 -7.11 -11.19
C PRO A 718 -7.35 -5.87 -11.78
N ASP A 719 -6.94 -5.48 -12.99
CA ASP A 719 -7.59 -4.41 -13.75
C ASP A 719 -8.96 -4.88 -14.27
N LYS A 720 -10.02 -4.19 -13.85
CA LYS A 720 -11.42 -4.50 -14.20
C LYS A 720 -11.73 -4.25 -15.68
N GLU A 721 -11.09 -3.26 -16.27
CA GLU A 721 -11.30 -2.89 -17.67
C GLU A 721 -10.34 -3.61 -18.62
N GLY A 722 -9.36 -4.33 -18.05
CA GLY A 722 -8.34 -5.10 -18.76
C GLY A 722 -8.85 -5.86 -19.96
N ALA A 723 -8.18 -5.69 -21.09
CA ALA A 723 -8.62 -6.22 -22.38
C ALA A 723 -8.79 -7.75 -22.34
N VAL A 724 -7.85 -8.46 -21.72
CA VAL A 724 -7.83 -9.91 -21.70
C VAL A 724 -8.53 -10.48 -20.46
N ASN A 725 -8.24 -9.95 -19.28
CA ASN A 725 -8.57 -10.58 -18.01
C ASN A 725 -9.83 -10.04 -17.31
N LYS A 726 -10.33 -8.84 -17.66
CA LYS A 726 -11.61 -8.29 -17.14
C LYS A 726 -11.80 -8.46 -15.63
N GLY A 727 -10.82 -8.00 -14.86
CA GLY A 727 -10.84 -8.05 -13.40
C GLY A 727 -10.41 -9.38 -12.80
N LEU A 728 -9.80 -10.28 -13.57
CA LEU A 728 -9.32 -11.59 -13.09
C LEU A 728 -7.79 -11.65 -13.02
N LEU A 729 -7.28 -12.35 -12.02
CA LEU A 729 -5.90 -12.82 -11.94
C LEU A 729 -5.91 -14.27 -11.47
N CYS A 730 -4.89 -15.03 -11.85
CA CYS A 730 -4.62 -16.35 -11.28
C CYS A 730 -3.77 -16.24 -10.01
N GLY A 731 -3.54 -17.36 -9.33
CA GLY A 731 -2.67 -17.40 -8.14
C GLY A 731 -1.27 -16.81 -8.42
N ARG A 732 -0.66 -17.12 -9.57
CA ARG A 732 0.65 -16.55 -9.96
C ARG A 732 0.62 -15.03 -10.00
N GLY A 733 -0.30 -14.45 -10.78
CA GLY A 733 -0.38 -12.99 -10.92
C GLY A 733 -0.83 -12.27 -9.64
N LYS A 734 -1.64 -12.91 -8.79
CA LYS A 734 -2.13 -12.30 -7.55
C LYS A 734 -1.09 -12.30 -6.43
N TRP A 735 -0.23 -13.31 -6.37
CA TRP A 735 0.66 -13.55 -5.23
C TRP A 735 2.15 -13.58 -5.58
N GLY A 736 2.51 -13.67 -6.86
CA GLY A 736 3.89 -13.73 -7.35
C GLY A 736 4.48 -12.37 -7.75
N PHE A 737 3.75 -11.28 -7.50
CA PHE A 737 4.19 -9.92 -7.84
C PHE A 737 5.42 -9.48 -7.05
N ASP A 738 5.65 -10.06 -5.87
CA ASP A 738 6.73 -9.73 -4.94
C ASP A 738 7.90 -10.72 -4.99
N CYS A 739 7.86 -11.72 -5.87
CA CYS A 739 8.86 -12.80 -5.89
C CYS A 739 10.30 -12.33 -6.14
N SER A 740 10.53 -11.14 -6.72
CA SER A 740 11.89 -10.59 -6.83
C SER A 740 12.42 -9.99 -5.51
N MET A 741 11.53 -9.68 -4.56
CA MET A 741 11.82 -8.97 -3.31
C MET A 741 11.75 -9.87 -2.07
N VAL A 742 11.41 -11.15 -2.24
CA VAL A 742 11.45 -12.10 -1.12
C VAL A 742 12.90 -12.44 -0.74
N GLU A 743 13.06 -13.10 0.39
CA GLU A 743 14.37 -13.47 0.94
C GLU A 743 15.28 -14.17 -0.09
N GLY A 744 16.54 -13.72 -0.18
CA GLY A 744 17.56 -14.29 -1.07
C GLY A 744 17.85 -13.50 -2.35
N LYS A 745 17.27 -12.30 -2.49
CA LYS A 745 17.60 -11.33 -3.53
C LYS A 745 19.09 -10.97 -3.51
N LEU A 746 19.73 -11.02 -4.67
CA LEU A 746 21.11 -10.55 -4.87
C LEU A 746 21.11 -9.02 -5.08
N LEU A 747 22.00 -8.32 -4.37
CA LEU A 747 22.20 -6.87 -4.48
C LEU A 747 23.54 -6.51 -5.15
N ASP A 748 24.56 -7.32 -4.91
CA ASP A 748 25.92 -7.13 -5.42
C ASP A 748 26.37 -8.30 -6.31
N PRO A 749 27.22 -8.04 -7.32
CA PRO A 749 27.75 -9.11 -8.15
C PRO A 749 28.78 -9.96 -7.39
N VAL A 750 28.80 -11.24 -7.71
CA VAL A 750 29.75 -12.21 -7.14
C VAL A 750 30.46 -12.98 -8.23
N ALA A 751 31.74 -13.31 -8.02
CA ALA A 751 32.53 -14.10 -8.96
C ALA A 751 33.30 -15.22 -8.25
N LYS A 752 33.55 -16.33 -8.96
CA LYS A 752 34.38 -17.43 -8.43
C LYS A 752 35.86 -17.07 -8.47
N ASN A 753 36.50 -17.15 -7.31
CA ASN A 753 37.94 -17.02 -7.18
C ASN A 753 38.69 -18.29 -7.65
N VAL A 754 40.01 -18.29 -7.53
CA VAL A 754 40.88 -19.40 -7.95
C VAL A 754 40.61 -20.72 -7.21
N ASP A 755 40.04 -20.66 -6.01
CA ASP A 755 39.66 -21.82 -5.20
C ASP A 755 38.22 -22.28 -5.48
N GLY A 756 37.51 -21.60 -6.41
CA GLY A 756 36.14 -21.91 -6.82
C GLY A 756 35.07 -21.41 -5.86
N GLN A 757 35.40 -20.49 -4.95
CA GLN A 757 34.47 -19.88 -3.99
C GLN A 757 34.00 -18.52 -4.50
N PHE A 758 32.74 -18.17 -4.24
CA PHE A 758 32.20 -16.85 -4.57
C PHE A 758 32.77 -15.77 -3.65
N GLU A 759 33.17 -14.66 -4.24
CA GLU A 759 33.51 -13.41 -3.56
C GLU A 759 32.73 -12.25 -4.20
N GLU A 760 32.28 -11.31 -3.37
CA GLU A 760 31.71 -10.04 -3.84
C GLU A 760 32.76 -9.27 -4.64
N VAL A 761 32.35 -8.71 -5.78
CA VAL A 761 33.20 -7.95 -6.69
C VAL A 761 32.50 -6.66 -7.10
N ASP A 762 33.26 -5.67 -7.54
CA ASP A 762 32.67 -4.48 -8.16
C ASP A 762 32.03 -4.83 -9.52
N TYR A 763 30.96 -4.14 -9.90
CA TYR A 763 30.29 -4.33 -11.20
C TYR A 763 31.25 -4.23 -12.38
N HIS A 764 32.17 -3.26 -12.37
CA HIS A 764 33.17 -3.11 -13.42
C HIS A 764 34.03 -4.36 -13.60
N ASP A 765 34.49 -4.95 -12.49
CA ASP A 765 35.32 -6.16 -12.53
C ASP A 765 34.51 -7.37 -12.99
N ALA A 766 33.24 -7.48 -12.60
CA ALA A 766 32.33 -8.52 -13.08
C ALA A 766 32.13 -8.45 -14.60
N PHE A 767 31.89 -7.26 -15.17
CA PHE A 767 31.75 -7.05 -16.61
C PHE A 767 33.03 -7.37 -17.37
N VAL A 768 34.18 -6.87 -16.89
CA VAL A 768 35.49 -7.11 -17.52
C VAL A 768 35.88 -8.59 -17.48
N LEU A 769 35.63 -9.28 -16.37
CA LEU A 769 35.88 -10.71 -16.23
C LEU A 769 35.02 -11.50 -17.23
N THR A 770 33.73 -11.17 -17.31
CA THR A 770 32.77 -11.79 -18.22
C THR A 770 33.20 -11.63 -19.68
N ALA A 771 33.53 -10.42 -20.09
CA ALA A 771 33.93 -10.13 -21.47
C ALA A 771 35.23 -10.86 -21.85
N LYS A 772 36.26 -10.79 -21.00
CA LYS A 772 37.56 -11.43 -21.27
C LYS A 772 37.48 -12.95 -21.33
N LYS A 773 36.71 -13.58 -20.43
CA LYS A 773 36.54 -15.04 -20.42
C LYS A 773 35.76 -15.51 -21.64
N THR A 774 34.69 -14.81 -21.98
CA THR A 774 33.91 -15.07 -23.19
C THR A 774 34.75 -14.94 -24.45
N GLU A 775 35.57 -13.88 -24.56
CA GLU A 775 36.47 -13.68 -25.69
C GLU A 775 37.55 -14.78 -25.77
N ALA A 776 38.09 -15.22 -24.62
CA ALA A 776 39.05 -16.31 -24.58
C ALA A 776 38.47 -17.63 -25.11
N VAL A 777 37.20 -17.94 -24.77
CA VAL A 777 36.48 -19.10 -25.31
C VAL A 777 36.24 -18.93 -26.81
N ALA A 778 35.75 -17.77 -27.24
CA ALA A 778 35.52 -17.46 -28.66
C ALA A 778 36.80 -17.57 -29.50
N ALA A 779 37.94 -17.12 -28.98
CA ALA A 779 39.24 -17.24 -29.64
C ALA A 779 39.72 -18.70 -29.74
N LYS A 780 39.36 -19.55 -28.78
CA LYS A 780 39.78 -20.96 -28.71
C LYS A 780 38.92 -21.89 -29.56
N TYR A 781 37.60 -21.67 -29.58
CA TYR A 781 36.63 -22.59 -30.20
C TYR A 781 35.81 -21.98 -31.34
N GLY A 782 35.94 -20.67 -31.57
CA GLY A 782 35.14 -19.92 -32.53
C GLY A 782 33.96 -19.20 -31.86
N LYS A 783 33.44 -18.16 -32.51
CA LYS A 783 32.32 -17.35 -32.00
C LYS A 783 31.02 -18.14 -31.81
N GLU A 784 30.79 -19.14 -32.67
CA GLU A 784 29.65 -20.07 -32.59
C GLU A 784 29.64 -20.96 -31.33
N ALA A 785 30.75 -20.99 -30.57
CA ALA A 785 30.84 -21.66 -29.28
C ALA A 785 30.39 -20.75 -28.12
N VAL A 786 29.99 -19.51 -28.39
CA VAL A 786 29.40 -18.60 -27.41
C VAL A 786 27.90 -18.53 -27.66
N ALA A 787 27.12 -18.55 -26.58
CA ALA A 787 25.68 -18.35 -26.64
C ALA A 787 25.21 -17.36 -25.57
N VAL A 788 24.12 -16.65 -25.89
CA VAL A 788 23.35 -15.80 -24.97
C VAL A 788 21.96 -16.38 -24.85
N ALA A 789 21.57 -16.75 -23.63
CA ALA A 789 20.24 -17.23 -23.29
C ALA A 789 19.42 -16.05 -22.74
N ILE A 790 18.30 -15.73 -23.40
CA ILE A 790 17.45 -14.58 -23.07
C ILE A 790 16.07 -15.11 -22.67
N SER A 791 15.71 -14.85 -21.41
CA SER A 791 14.42 -15.25 -20.86
C SER A 791 13.25 -14.47 -21.47
N ASP A 792 12.12 -15.16 -21.65
CA ASP A 792 10.85 -14.58 -22.08
C ASP A 792 10.11 -13.82 -20.97
N ARG A 793 10.72 -13.68 -19.78
CA ARG A 793 10.27 -12.76 -18.74
C ARG A 793 10.60 -11.29 -19.03
N TYR A 794 11.65 -11.01 -19.82
CA TYR A 794 12.10 -9.66 -20.09
C TYR A 794 11.20 -8.94 -21.10
N THR A 795 11.21 -7.61 -21.03
CA THR A 795 10.52 -6.72 -21.97
C THR A 795 11.13 -6.84 -23.37
N ASN A 796 10.41 -6.35 -24.37
CA ASN A 796 10.89 -6.33 -25.75
C ASN A 796 12.18 -5.49 -25.87
N GLU A 797 12.25 -4.40 -25.10
CA GLU A 797 13.38 -3.48 -25.02
C GLU A 797 14.60 -4.17 -24.40
N GLU A 798 14.46 -4.77 -23.22
CA GLU A 798 15.54 -5.52 -22.55
C GLU A 798 16.06 -6.65 -23.45
N ALA A 799 15.16 -7.45 -24.01
CA ALA A 799 15.52 -8.55 -24.91
C ALA A 799 16.22 -8.04 -26.18
N TYR A 800 15.84 -6.88 -26.69
CA TYR A 800 16.47 -6.26 -27.85
C TYR A 800 17.92 -5.82 -27.56
N VAL A 801 18.18 -5.21 -26.40
CA VAL A 801 19.54 -4.84 -25.97
C VAL A 801 20.41 -6.08 -25.76
N MET A 802 19.89 -7.11 -25.08
CA MET A 802 20.59 -8.39 -24.90
C MET A 802 20.90 -9.07 -26.23
N LYS A 803 19.98 -9.01 -27.19
CA LYS A 803 20.21 -9.52 -28.55
C LYS A 803 21.29 -8.72 -29.27
N LYS A 804 21.29 -7.39 -29.19
CA LYS A 804 22.35 -6.55 -29.76
C LYS A 804 23.72 -6.88 -29.18
N LEU A 805 23.81 -7.12 -27.87
CA LEU A 805 25.04 -7.61 -27.24
C LEU A 805 25.49 -8.92 -27.90
N ALA A 806 24.59 -9.90 -28.02
CA ALA A 806 24.89 -11.18 -28.64
C ALA A 806 25.37 -11.05 -30.10
N ASP A 807 24.69 -10.22 -30.90
CA ASP A 807 25.04 -9.93 -32.29
C ASP A 807 26.43 -9.29 -32.39
N SER A 808 26.79 -8.40 -31.44
CA SER A 808 28.08 -7.71 -31.41
C SER A 808 29.28 -8.65 -31.19
N ILE A 809 29.10 -9.66 -30.33
CA ILE A 809 30.14 -10.66 -30.06
C ILE A 809 30.08 -11.83 -31.04
N GLY A 810 28.99 -11.95 -31.82
CA GLY A 810 28.75 -13.03 -32.78
C GLY A 810 28.34 -14.34 -32.10
N ALA A 811 27.63 -14.25 -30.97
CA ALA A 811 27.13 -15.39 -30.21
C ALA A 811 25.80 -15.90 -30.79
N LYS A 812 25.51 -17.18 -30.54
CA LYS A 812 24.17 -17.73 -30.74
C LYS A 812 23.20 -17.10 -29.75
N VAL A 813 21.93 -16.97 -30.12
CA VAL A 813 20.87 -16.50 -29.22
C VAL A 813 19.82 -17.59 -29.08
N LEU A 814 19.42 -17.89 -27.85
CA LEU A 814 18.37 -18.88 -27.55
C LEU A 814 17.50 -18.46 -26.37
N CYS A 815 16.38 -19.16 -26.20
CA CYS A 815 15.55 -19.13 -25.00
C CYS A 815 15.17 -20.57 -24.65
N PHE A 816 15.47 -21.02 -23.44
CA PHE A 816 15.21 -22.41 -23.03
C PHE A 816 13.71 -22.75 -22.96
N ASN A 817 12.83 -21.76 -22.74
CA ASN A 817 11.38 -21.94 -22.77
C ASN A 817 10.79 -22.06 -24.19
N ASN A 818 11.59 -21.78 -25.23
CA ASN A 818 11.11 -21.79 -26.60
C ASN A 818 11.13 -23.20 -27.22
N ARG A 819 10.09 -23.50 -28.00
CA ARG A 819 9.95 -24.73 -28.80
C ARG A 819 9.66 -24.35 -30.24
N GLU A 820 10.29 -25.08 -31.18
CA GLU A 820 10.06 -24.93 -32.62
C GLU A 820 8.56 -24.89 -32.97
N SER A 821 8.18 -23.97 -33.87
CA SER A 821 6.77 -23.76 -34.21
C SER A 821 6.24 -24.76 -35.23
N GLY A 822 5.31 -25.60 -34.80
CA GLY A 822 4.54 -26.43 -35.72
C GLY A 822 3.58 -25.62 -36.61
N LEU A 823 3.10 -24.47 -36.12
CA LEU A 823 2.21 -23.60 -36.90
C LEU A 823 2.92 -22.98 -38.10
N GLU A 824 4.17 -22.57 -37.95
CA GLU A 824 4.93 -21.93 -39.03
C GLU A 824 5.11 -22.86 -40.23
N LYS A 825 5.33 -24.17 -39.98
CA LYS A 825 5.48 -25.20 -41.03
C LYS A 825 4.22 -25.35 -41.91
N VAL A 826 3.04 -25.06 -41.37
CA VAL A 826 1.75 -25.25 -42.05
C VAL A 826 1.12 -23.93 -42.50
N LEU A 827 1.14 -22.90 -41.65
CA LEU A 827 0.49 -21.61 -41.86
C LEU A 827 1.43 -20.54 -42.43
N GLY A 828 2.75 -20.76 -42.36
CA GLY A 828 3.77 -19.78 -42.73
C GLY A 828 3.94 -18.63 -41.73
N VAL A 829 3.36 -18.73 -40.52
CA VAL A 829 3.45 -17.72 -39.46
C VAL A 829 3.67 -18.38 -38.09
N ASN A 830 4.54 -17.82 -37.27
CA ASN A 830 4.83 -18.28 -35.91
C ASN A 830 4.09 -17.45 -34.84
N ALA A 831 2.78 -17.31 -35.02
CA ALA A 831 1.92 -16.59 -34.08
C ALA A 831 0.51 -17.18 -34.08
N SER A 832 -0.28 -16.88 -33.04
CA SER A 832 -1.70 -17.26 -33.00
C SER A 832 -2.48 -16.52 -34.08
N PRO A 833 -3.07 -17.14 -35.10
CA PRO A 833 -3.80 -16.40 -36.14
C PRO A 833 -5.03 -15.61 -35.62
N ASN A 834 -5.55 -15.96 -34.44
CA ASN A 834 -6.74 -15.34 -33.84
C ASN A 834 -6.47 -14.81 -32.42
N THR A 835 -7.47 -14.13 -31.88
CA THR A 835 -7.46 -13.42 -30.60
C THR A 835 -8.24 -14.18 -29.52
N ILE A 836 -8.03 -13.82 -28.25
CA ILE A 836 -8.64 -14.51 -27.11
C ILE A 836 -10.15 -14.27 -27.06
N ASP A 837 -10.61 -13.04 -27.31
CA ASP A 837 -12.04 -12.69 -27.21
C ASP A 837 -12.91 -13.31 -28.31
N GLU A 838 -12.32 -13.72 -29.45
CA GLU A 838 -13.05 -14.46 -30.48
C GLU A 838 -13.63 -15.78 -29.95
N LEU A 839 -13.02 -16.39 -28.92
CA LEU A 839 -13.52 -17.59 -28.25
C LEU A 839 -14.94 -17.40 -27.72
N LEU A 840 -15.30 -16.20 -27.26
CA LEU A 840 -16.62 -15.92 -26.66
C LEU A 840 -17.77 -15.95 -27.67
N SER A 841 -17.47 -16.02 -28.97
CA SER A 841 -18.45 -15.86 -30.06
C SER A 841 -18.37 -16.94 -31.16
N THR A 842 -17.52 -17.95 -30.97
CA THR A 842 -17.41 -19.12 -31.88
C THR A 842 -18.37 -20.25 -31.50
N GLU A 843 -18.63 -21.21 -32.41
CA GLU A 843 -19.62 -22.28 -32.19
C GLU A 843 -19.00 -23.55 -31.59
N VAL A 844 -17.77 -23.89 -31.98
CA VAL A 844 -17.05 -25.08 -31.52
C VAL A 844 -15.62 -24.70 -31.15
N ILE A 845 -15.15 -25.19 -30.01
CA ILE A 845 -13.78 -24.98 -29.55
C ILE A 845 -13.16 -26.34 -29.26
N LEU A 846 -12.10 -26.70 -29.98
CA LEU A 846 -11.27 -27.86 -29.65
C LEU A 846 -10.12 -27.40 -28.75
N VAL A 847 -10.17 -27.77 -27.48
CA VAL A 847 -9.10 -27.52 -26.51
C VAL A 847 -8.23 -28.76 -26.48
N VAL A 848 -7.00 -28.68 -26.99
CA VAL A 848 -6.15 -29.84 -27.23
C VAL A 848 -4.81 -29.66 -26.54
N GLY A 849 -4.41 -30.59 -25.66
CA GLY A 849 -3.16 -30.46 -24.91
C GLY A 849 -3.12 -29.18 -24.08
N PHE A 850 -4.03 -29.11 -23.12
CA PHE A 850 -4.22 -27.96 -22.24
C PHE A 850 -4.03 -28.35 -20.79
N ASP A 851 -3.18 -27.60 -20.10
CA ASP A 851 -2.86 -27.75 -18.69
C ASP A 851 -2.69 -26.38 -18.01
N ASN A 852 -3.15 -26.25 -16.77
CA ASN A 852 -2.83 -25.12 -15.90
C ASN A 852 -2.82 -23.70 -16.54
N SER A 853 -3.98 -23.19 -17.00
CA SER A 853 -4.17 -21.77 -17.35
C SER A 853 -5.54 -21.26 -16.88
N GLN A 854 -5.58 -20.65 -15.69
CA GLN A 854 -6.84 -20.33 -15.00
C GLN A 854 -7.69 -19.27 -15.72
N VAL A 855 -7.10 -18.16 -16.18
CA VAL A 855 -7.84 -17.09 -16.89
C VAL A 855 -8.39 -17.61 -18.22
N MET A 856 -7.60 -18.40 -18.96
CA MET A 856 -8.07 -19.04 -20.20
C MET A 856 -9.19 -20.05 -19.93
N ARG A 857 -9.11 -20.82 -18.85
CA ARG A 857 -10.21 -21.73 -18.44
C ARG A 857 -11.51 -20.95 -18.18
N VAL A 858 -11.43 -19.80 -17.51
CA VAL A 858 -12.60 -18.93 -17.29
C VAL A 858 -13.16 -18.42 -18.62
N LYS A 859 -12.31 -17.97 -19.56
CA LYS A 859 -12.75 -17.57 -20.91
C LYS A 859 -13.44 -18.72 -21.67
N LEU A 860 -12.92 -19.95 -21.58
CA LEU A 860 -13.54 -21.14 -22.18
C LEU A 860 -14.90 -21.46 -21.52
N SER A 861 -15.00 -21.30 -20.19
CA SER A 861 -16.27 -21.44 -19.47
C SER A 861 -17.30 -20.39 -19.90
N GLN A 862 -16.88 -19.14 -20.07
CA GLN A 862 -17.72 -18.06 -20.61
C GLN A 862 -18.18 -18.36 -22.04
N ALA A 863 -17.29 -18.87 -22.90
CA ALA A 863 -17.65 -19.30 -24.25
C ALA A 863 -18.71 -20.42 -24.23
N ALA A 864 -18.55 -21.41 -23.34
CA ALA A 864 -19.54 -22.48 -23.16
C ALA A 864 -20.90 -21.94 -22.68
N LYS A 865 -20.91 -20.99 -21.73
CA LYS A 865 -22.13 -20.30 -21.28
C LYS A 865 -22.81 -19.51 -22.41
N ASN A 866 -22.03 -18.95 -23.35
CA ASN A 866 -22.54 -18.29 -24.56
C ASN A 866 -23.03 -19.27 -25.65
N GLY A 867 -22.92 -20.58 -25.42
CA GLY A 867 -23.44 -21.63 -26.29
C GLY A 867 -22.40 -22.34 -27.16
N ALA A 868 -21.11 -22.05 -27.00
CA ALA A 868 -20.04 -22.76 -27.70
C ALA A 868 -19.92 -24.21 -27.19
N LYS A 869 -19.70 -25.16 -28.10
CA LYS A 869 -19.39 -26.55 -27.74
C LYS A 869 -17.89 -26.71 -27.55
N VAL A 870 -17.45 -26.68 -26.30
CA VAL A 870 -16.04 -26.87 -25.92
C VAL A 870 -15.74 -28.37 -25.80
N VAL A 871 -14.76 -28.87 -26.57
CA VAL A 871 -14.29 -30.26 -26.52
C VAL A 871 -12.86 -30.29 -26.04
N LEU A 872 -12.61 -30.90 -24.88
CA LEU A 872 -11.27 -31.11 -24.35
C LEU A 872 -10.71 -32.45 -24.87
N VAL A 873 -9.48 -32.43 -25.40
CA VAL A 873 -8.73 -33.61 -25.81
C VAL A 873 -7.34 -33.56 -25.17
N ASN A 874 -7.12 -34.41 -24.17
CA ASN A 874 -5.84 -34.53 -23.46
C ASN A 874 -5.41 -36.00 -23.41
N PRO A 875 -4.12 -36.30 -23.21
CA PRO A 875 -3.71 -37.66 -22.87
C PRO A 875 -4.04 -38.00 -21.40
N GLN A 876 -4.09 -39.29 -21.09
CA GLN A 876 -4.19 -39.77 -19.70
C GLN A 876 -3.02 -39.23 -18.86
N GLY A 877 -3.30 -38.79 -17.63
CA GLY A 877 -2.36 -38.10 -16.75
C GLY A 877 -2.39 -36.56 -16.84
N TYR A 878 -3.22 -36.01 -17.73
CA TYR A 878 -3.47 -34.56 -17.87
C TYR A 878 -4.97 -34.25 -17.73
N GLU A 879 -5.66 -34.97 -16.83
CA GLU A 879 -7.06 -34.76 -16.50
C GLU A 879 -7.32 -33.37 -15.91
N GLN A 880 -8.47 -32.78 -16.25
CA GLN A 880 -8.83 -31.43 -15.81
C GLN A 880 -10.06 -31.46 -14.90
N GLU A 881 -9.87 -31.24 -13.60
CA GLU A 881 -10.94 -31.36 -12.59
C GLU A 881 -12.03 -30.28 -12.73
N HIS A 882 -11.64 -29.06 -13.11
CA HIS A 882 -12.55 -27.91 -13.23
C HIS A 882 -13.04 -27.66 -14.67
N PHE A 883 -13.15 -28.71 -15.48
CA PHE A 883 -13.63 -28.64 -16.88
C PHE A 883 -15.08 -29.13 -17.05
N GLY A 884 -15.87 -29.18 -15.97
CA GLY A 884 -17.26 -29.66 -16.00
C GLY A 884 -18.22 -28.87 -16.92
N PHE A 885 -17.81 -27.70 -17.42
CA PHE A 885 -18.55 -26.92 -18.44
C PHE A 885 -18.34 -27.44 -19.87
N ALA A 886 -17.35 -28.30 -20.11
CA ALA A 886 -17.06 -28.81 -21.45
C ALA A 886 -18.21 -29.68 -21.98
N TYR A 887 -18.51 -29.54 -23.26
CA TYR A 887 -19.49 -30.38 -23.95
C TYR A 887 -19.05 -31.85 -23.98
N LYS A 888 -17.74 -32.09 -24.14
CA LYS A 888 -17.15 -33.42 -24.08
C LYS A 888 -15.68 -33.34 -23.64
N THR A 889 -15.25 -34.26 -22.78
CA THR A 889 -13.84 -34.47 -22.41
C THR A 889 -13.38 -35.83 -22.91
N ILE A 890 -12.24 -35.90 -23.58
CA ILE A 890 -11.68 -37.12 -24.17
C ILE A 890 -10.24 -37.29 -23.68
N TYR A 891 -9.95 -38.46 -23.12
CA TYR A 891 -8.62 -38.83 -22.63
C TYR A 891 -8.02 -39.94 -23.47
N THR A 892 -6.87 -39.70 -24.07
CA THR A 892 -6.23 -40.59 -25.06
C THR A 892 -4.90 -41.15 -24.57
N GLY A 893 -4.28 -42.05 -25.34
CA GLY A 893 -2.85 -42.33 -25.18
C GLY A 893 -2.00 -41.09 -25.48
N ASN A 894 -0.77 -41.05 -24.97
CA ASN A 894 0.18 -39.97 -25.27
C ASN A 894 0.86 -40.17 -26.64
N ASP A 895 0.05 -40.33 -27.68
CA ASP A 895 0.46 -40.55 -29.06
C ASP A 895 -0.49 -39.81 -30.02
N LEU A 896 -0.05 -39.57 -31.25
CA LEU A 896 -0.84 -38.84 -32.24
C LEU A 896 -2.00 -39.64 -32.86
N GLY A 897 -2.23 -40.89 -32.45
CA GLY A 897 -3.19 -41.79 -33.07
C GLY A 897 -4.62 -41.24 -33.10
N PHE A 898 -5.07 -40.62 -32.00
CA PHE A 898 -6.41 -40.02 -31.93
C PHE A 898 -6.54 -38.80 -32.84
N LEU A 899 -5.56 -37.90 -32.85
CA LEU A 899 -5.59 -36.71 -33.71
C LEU A 899 -5.48 -37.10 -35.20
N LYS A 900 -4.67 -38.13 -35.53
CA LYS A 900 -4.60 -38.69 -36.88
C LYS A 900 -5.93 -39.33 -37.29
N ALA A 901 -6.64 -39.97 -36.36
CA ALA A 901 -7.97 -40.52 -36.60
C ALA A 901 -9.01 -39.41 -36.90
N VAL A 902 -8.94 -38.26 -36.23
CA VAL A 902 -9.75 -37.08 -36.56
C VAL A 902 -9.41 -36.56 -37.96
N GLY A 903 -8.11 -36.43 -38.27
CA GLY A 903 -7.65 -36.00 -39.60
C GLY A 903 -8.12 -36.93 -40.73
N LYS A 904 -8.02 -38.24 -40.53
CA LYS A 904 -8.53 -39.24 -41.47
C LYS A 904 -10.05 -39.13 -41.64
N ALA A 905 -10.81 -38.94 -40.57
CA ALA A 905 -12.25 -38.74 -40.66
C ALA A 905 -12.62 -37.49 -41.48
N LEU A 906 -11.86 -36.39 -41.37
CA LEU A 906 -12.05 -35.20 -42.22
C LEU A 906 -11.74 -35.47 -43.69
N VAL A 907 -10.69 -36.25 -43.98
CA VAL A 907 -10.36 -36.71 -45.33
C VAL A 907 -11.48 -37.57 -45.91
N ASP A 908 -11.99 -38.54 -45.14
CA ASP A 908 -13.10 -39.42 -45.53
C ASP A 908 -14.41 -38.64 -45.79
N MET A 909 -14.58 -37.47 -45.15
CA MET A 909 -15.68 -36.53 -45.40
C MET A 909 -15.49 -35.65 -46.65
N GLY A 910 -14.35 -35.77 -47.34
CA GLY A 910 -14.02 -35.00 -48.55
C GLY A 910 -13.60 -33.55 -48.28
N LYS A 911 -13.18 -33.22 -47.04
CA LYS A 911 -12.69 -31.88 -46.68
C LYS A 911 -11.25 -31.67 -47.17
N GLY A 912 -10.87 -30.42 -47.44
CA GLY A 912 -9.52 -30.03 -47.87
C GLY A 912 -9.10 -30.40 -49.30
N ASN A 913 -10.02 -30.92 -50.13
CA ASN A 913 -9.74 -31.25 -51.53
C ASN A 913 -9.38 -29.97 -52.32
N GLY A 914 -8.16 -29.92 -52.87
CA GLY A 914 -7.62 -28.77 -53.60
C GLY A 914 -6.64 -27.89 -52.80
N THR A 915 -6.38 -28.20 -51.53
CA THR A 915 -5.32 -27.54 -50.75
C THR A 915 -3.94 -28.10 -51.11
N GLU A 916 -2.91 -27.26 -51.15
CA GLU A 916 -1.53 -27.71 -51.37
C GLU A 916 -1.10 -28.71 -50.28
N GLY A 917 -0.46 -29.82 -50.67
CA GLY A 917 -0.01 -30.87 -49.75
C GLY A 917 -1.07 -31.92 -49.37
N TYR A 918 -2.30 -31.81 -49.89
CA TYR A 918 -3.41 -32.71 -49.52
C TYR A 918 -3.12 -34.20 -49.73
N GLU A 919 -2.55 -34.59 -50.89
CA GLU A 919 -2.27 -36.00 -51.20
C GLU A 919 -1.26 -36.62 -50.22
N GLU A 920 -0.24 -35.87 -49.82
CA GLU A 920 0.77 -36.30 -48.86
C GLU A 920 0.19 -36.42 -47.45
N PHE A 921 -0.61 -35.44 -47.03
CA PHE A 921 -1.33 -35.48 -45.75
C PHE A 921 -2.29 -36.66 -45.67
N ALA A 922 -3.14 -36.85 -46.70
CA ALA A 922 -4.12 -37.94 -46.74
C ALA A 922 -3.44 -39.32 -46.62
N LYS A 923 -2.30 -39.49 -47.30
CA LYS A 923 -1.47 -40.71 -47.19
C LYS A 923 -0.89 -40.88 -45.79
N SER A 924 -0.50 -39.79 -45.12
CA SER A 924 0.06 -39.86 -43.76
C SER A 924 -0.95 -40.30 -42.70
N VAL A 925 -2.25 -40.10 -42.94
CA VAL A 925 -3.33 -40.49 -41.99
C VAL A 925 -4.09 -41.76 -42.39
N GLU A 926 -3.84 -42.34 -43.57
CA GLU A 926 -4.59 -43.49 -44.11
C GLU A 926 -4.62 -44.69 -43.15
N GLY A 927 -3.49 -44.96 -42.48
CA GLY A 927 -3.33 -46.04 -41.51
C GLY A 927 -4.02 -45.83 -40.16
N ALA A 928 -4.55 -44.64 -39.87
CA ALA A 928 -5.19 -44.33 -38.60
C ALA A 928 -6.52 -45.08 -38.42
N GLN A 929 -6.77 -45.58 -37.22
CA GLN A 929 -8.04 -46.24 -36.87
C GLN A 929 -9.05 -45.20 -36.37
N VAL A 930 -10.08 -44.94 -37.17
CA VAL A 930 -11.15 -43.99 -36.80
C VAL A 930 -12.09 -44.65 -35.79
N CYS A 931 -12.00 -44.24 -34.53
CA CYS A 931 -12.99 -44.60 -33.51
C CYS A 931 -14.21 -43.69 -33.59
N ASP A 932 -15.32 -44.11 -32.97
CA ASP A 932 -16.58 -43.35 -32.95
C ASP A 932 -16.40 -41.95 -32.36
N GLU A 933 -15.50 -41.79 -31.39
CA GLU A 933 -15.22 -40.51 -30.73
C GLU A 933 -14.47 -39.56 -31.65
N ALA A 934 -13.42 -40.04 -32.33
CA ALA A 934 -12.67 -39.25 -33.30
C ALA A 934 -13.58 -38.82 -34.47
N LYS A 935 -14.44 -39.72 -34.94
CA LYS A 935 -15.45 -39.41 -35.96
C LYS A 935 -16.42 -38.32 -35.49
N ALA A 936 -16.95 -38.43 -34.27
CA ALA A 936 -17.87 -37.44 -33.72
C ALA A 936 -17.21 -36.05 -33.57
N VAL A 937 -15.93 -35.99 -33.18
CA VAL A 937 -15.18 -34.72 -33.11
C VAL A 937 -14.98 -34.13 -34.50
N ALA A 938 -14.60 -34.94 -35.49
CA ALA A 938 -14.42 -34.49 -36.87
C ALA A 938 -15.73 -33.95 -37.48
N GLU A 939 -16.85 -34.67 -37.29
CA GLU A 939 -18.18 -34.24 -37.75
C GLU A 939 -18.64 -32.95 -37.05
N LEU A 940 -18.39 -32.83 -35.74
CA LEU A 940 -18.73 -31.63 -34.98
C LEU A 940 -17.92 -30.42 -35.44
N TYR A 941 -16.60 -30.59 -35.57
CA TYR A 941 -15.69 -29.53 -35.95
C TYR A 941 -15.98 -29.06 -37.39
N ALA A 942 -16.00 -29.97 -38.37
CA ALA A 942 -16.20 -29.60 -39.77
C ALA A 942 -17.64 -29.23 -40.16
N GLY A 943 -18.61 -29.53 -39.28
CA GLY A 943 -20.01 -29.14 -39.42
C GLY A 943 -20.34 -27.77 -38.81
N ALA A 944 -19.45 -27.23 -37.97
CA ALA A 944 -19.60 -25.89 -37.41
C ALA A 944 -19.46 -24.82 -38.49
N LYS A 945 -20.11 -23.67 -38.32
CA LYS A 945 -19.86 -22.51 -39.19
C LYS A 945 -18.60 -21.77 -38.80
N LYS A 946 -18.32 -21.73 -37.49
CA LYS A 946 -17.17 -21.08 -36.88
C LYS A 946 -16.58 -22.01 -35.84
N ALA A 947 -15.30 -22.31 -35.95
CA ALA A 947 -14.63 -23.17 -35.00
C ALA A 947 -13.17 -22.77 -34.76
N MET A 948 -12.71 -22.99 -33.54
CA MET A 948 -11.35 -22.65 -33.12
C MET A 948 -10.65 -23.81 -32.43
N ILE A 949 -9.33 -23.83 -32.51
CA ILE A 949 -8.46 -24.76 -31.77
C ILE A 949 -7.67 -23.94 -30.75
N VAL A 950 -7.61 -24.42 -29.50
CA VAL A 950 -6.79 -23.83 -28.43
C VAL A 950 -5.82 -24.89 -27.93
N PHE A 951 -4.53 -24.59 -27.90
CA PHE A 951 -3.51 -25.48 -27.35
C PHE A 951 -2.35 -24.72 -26.73
N GLN A 952 -1.53 -25.39 -25.92
CA GLN A 952 -0.35 -24.79 -25.28
C GLN A 952 0.95 -25.24 -25.93
N GLN A 953 1.80 -24.28 -26.30
CA GLN A 953 3.07 -24.54 -26.98
C GLN A 953 4.07 -25.31 -26.09
N ASN A 954 4.14 -24.97 -24.80
CA ASN A 954 5.04 -25.62 -23.86
C ASN A 954 4.60 -27.04 -23.47
N LEU A 955 3.38 -27.46 -23.82
CA LEU A 955 2.88 -28.81 -23.56
C LEU A 955 2.82 -29.67 -24.83
N VAL A 956 2.22 -29.15 -25.89
CA VAL A 956 2.01 -29.86 -27.16
C VAL A 956 3.31 -29.94 -27.96
N THR A 957 3.63 -31.13 -28.49
CA THR A 957 4.83 -31.33 -29.31
C THR A 957 4.74 -30.62 -30.66
N THR A 958 5.87 -30.41 -31.32
CA THR A 958 5.92 -29.77 -32.64
C THR A 958 5.10 -30.56 -33.67
N GLU A 959 5.20 -31.90 -33.66
CA GLU A 959 4.44 -32.78 -34.57
C GLU A 959 2.93 -32.72 -34.33
N ALA A 960 2.51 -32.65 -33.06
CA ALA A 960 1.11 -32.47 -32.71
C ALA A 960 0.60 -31.10 -33.17
N ALA A 961 1.38 -30.04 -32.98
CA ALA A 961 1.00 -28.68 -33.40
C ALA A 961 0.87 -28.56 -34.93
N VAL A 962 1.75 -29.22 -35.71
CA VAL A 962 1.62 -29.36 -37.17
C VAL A 962 0.28 -30.00 -37.52
N LEU A 963 -0.03 -31.14 -36.91
CA LEU A 963 -1.29 -31.85 -37.16
C LEU A 963 -2.51 -30.98 -36.80
N LEU A 964 -2.47 -30.24 -35.69
CA LEU A 964 -3.55 -29.32 -35.32
C LEU A 964 -3.74 -28.20 -36.35
N ALA A 965 -2.66 -27.64 -36.88
CA ALA A 965 -2.72 -26.69 -37.98
C ALA A 965 -3.32 -27.32 -39.24
N ASP A 966 -2.91 -28.54 -39.59
CA ASP A 966 -3.48 -29.28 -40.72
C ASP A 966 -4.99 -29.52 -40.53
N LEU A 967 -5.46 -29.83 -39.31
CA LEU A 967 -6.88 -29.99 -39.02
C LEU A 967 -7.67 -28.68 -39.23
N ALA A 968 -7.11 -27.53 -38.85
CA ALA A 968 -7.74 -26.24 -39.09
C ALA A 968 -7.79 -25.91 -40.59
N VAL A 969 -6.69 -26.17 -41.33
CA VAL A 969 -6.60 -25.94 -42.77
C VAL A 969 -7.54 -26.87 -43.56
N ILE A 970 -7.56 -28.17 -43.25
CA ILE A 970 -8.36 -29.17 -43.99
C ILE A 970 -9.85 -28.94 -43.78
N SER A 971 -10.26 -28.54 -42.58
CA SER A 971 -11.66 -28.28 -42.23
C SER A 971 -12.19 -26.96 -42.81
N GLY A 972 -11.29 -26.00 -43.11
CA GLY A 972 -11.60 -24.66 -43.58
C GLY A 972 -11.79 -23.63 -42.45
N HIS A 973 -11.48 -23.99 -41.20
CA HIS A 973 -11.59 -23.12 -40.03
C HIS A 973 -10.28 -22.39 -39.75
N ILE A 974 -9.80 -21.61 -40.72
CA ILE A 974 -8.59 -20.79 -40.59
C ILE A 974 -8.67 -19.54 -41.48
N GLY A 975 -8.08 -18.43 -41.02
CA GLY A 975 -7.90 -17.23 -41.83
C GLY A 975 -9.10 -16.29 -41.87
N SER A 976 -10.04 -16.40 -40.92
CA SER A 976 -11.13 -15.42 -40.78
C SER A 976 -11.56 -15.28 -39.32
N PRO A 977 -12.29 -14.21 -38.95
CA PRO A 977 -12.72 -14.03 -37.57
C PRO A 977 -13.55 -15.21 -37.06
N ARG A 978 -13.19 -15.73 -35.89
CA ARG A 978 -13.74 -16.89 -35.17
C ARG A 978 -13.43 -18.25 -35.82
N ASP A 979 -12.55 -18.26 -36.82
CA ASP A 979 -12.03 -19.45 -37.48
C ASP A 979 -10.50 -19.48 -37.41
N GLY A 980 -9.96 -20.34 -36.56
CA GLY A 980 -8.52 -20.58 -36.52
C GLY A 980 -8.00 -21.11 -35.21
N ILE A 981 -6.85 -20.60 -34.79
CA ILE A 981 -6.02 -21.22 -33.77
C ILE A 981 -5.57 -20.17 -32.76
N LEU A 982 -5.62 -20.54 -31.48
CA LEU A 982 -5.00 -19.83 -30.39
C LEU A 982 -3.94 -20.74 -29.75
N GLN A 983 -2.67 -20.46 -30.05
CA GLN A 983 -1.52 -21.13 -29.46
C GLN A 983 -1.07 -20.34 -28.25
N LEU A 984 -1.41 -20.80 -27.05
CA LEU A 984 -0.90 -20.21 -25.81
C LEU A 984 0.63 -20.40 -25.78
N LYS A 985 1.37 -19.29 -25.83
CA LYS A 985 2.83 -19.29 -25.76
C LYS A 985 3.32 -19.70 -24.37
N ALA A 986 4.61 -20.01 -24.23
CA ALA A 986 5.18 -20.48 -22.98
C ALA A 986 5.04 -19.47 -21.82
N LYS A 987 5.38 -18.20 -22.07
CA LYS A 987 5.40 -17.11 -21.07
C LYS A 987 4.90 -15.78 -21.63
N ASN A 988 4.89 -14.77 -20.76
CA ASN A 988 4.38 -13.41 -20.99
C ASN A 988 4.91 -12.78 -22.28
N ASN A 989 6.22 -12.88 -22.56
CA ASN A 989 6.83 -12.21 -23.72
C ASN A 989 7.41 -13.16 -24.78
N SER A 990 7.05 -14.45 -24.79
CA SER A 990 7.63 -15.38 -25.77
C SER A 990 7.25 -15.00 -27.22
N GLN A 991 6.10 -14.35 -27.45
CA GLN A 991 5.78 -13.82 -28.80
C GLN A 991 6.70 -12.63 -29.14
N GLY A 992 7.02 -11.76 -28.17
CA GLY A 992 7.95 -10.64 -28.37
C GLY A 992 9.35 -11.10 -28.75
N LEU A 993 9.85 -12.16 -28.11
CA LEU A 993 11.13 -12.79 -28.49
C LEU A 993 11.11 -13.32 -29.94
N ILE A 994 10.02 -13.98 -30.35
CA ILE A 994 9.83 -14.45 -31.73
C ILE A 994 9.82 -13.28 -32.71
N ASP A 995 9.13 -12.18 -32.37
CA ASP A 995 9.05 -10.97 -33.19
C ASP A 995 10.42 -10.26 -33.31
N LEU A 996 11.30 -10.44 -32.32
CA LEU A 996 12.71 -10.03 -32.35
C LEU A 996 13.61 -11.04 -33.09
N GLY A 997 13.10 -12.18 -33.55
CA GLY A 997 13.87 -13.23 -34.24
C GLY A 997 14.65 -14.16 -33.31
N ILE A 998 14.32 -14.20 -32.02
CA ILE A 998 14.88 -15.15 -31.05
C ILE A 998 13.99 -16.40 -31.08
N THR A 999 14.31 -17.34 -31.97
CA THR A 999 13.47 -18.51 -32.27
C THR A 999 14.12 -19.86 -31.97
N ALA A 1000 15.36 -19.87 -31.47
CA ALA A 1000 16.06 -21.10 -31.10
C ALA A 1000 15.79 -21.49 -29.65
N GLY A 1001 15.65 -22.79 -29.40
CA GLY A 1001 15.49 -23.38 -28.07
C GLY A 1001 16.78 -24.02 -27.55
N ALA A 1002 16.62 -25.00 -26.64
CA ALA A 1002 17.72 -25.74 -26.04
C ALA A 1002 18.63 -26.46 -27.06
N GLU A 1003 18.15 -26.76 -28.27
CA GLU A 1003 18.94 -27.35 -29.35
C GLU A 1003 20.13 -26.46 -29.78
N ALA A 1004 20.07 -25.15 -29.56
CA ALA A 1004 21.17 -24.23 -29.86
C ALA A 1004 22.42 -24.44 -28.98
N MET A 1005 22.29 -25.16 -27.86
CA MET A 1005 23.38 -25.47 -26.93
C MET A 1005 24.44 -26.42 -27.52
N GLU A 1006 24.16 -27.08 -28.64
CA GLU A 1006 25.14 -27.95 -29.28
C GLU A 1006 26.42 -27.18 -29.64
N GLY A 1007 27.54 -27.61 -29.05
CA GLY A 1007 28.87 -27.02 -29.27
C GLY A 1007 29.16 -25.74 -28.46
N VAL A 1008 28.27 -25.31 -27.56
CA VAL A 1008 28.48 -24.14 -26.72
C VAL A 1008 29.51 -24.42 -25.63
N LYS A 1009 30.44 -23.47 -25.43
CA LYS A 1009 31.52 -23.49 -24.44
C LYS A 1009 31.52 -22.26 -23.54
N ALA A 1010 30.90 -21.14 -23.93
CA ALA A 1010 30.63 -20.02 -23.05
C ALA A 1010 29.15 -19.65 -23.14
N LEU A 1011 28.52 -19.41 -22.00
CA LEU A 1011 27.10 -19.09 -21.91
C LEU A 1011 26.88 -17.84 -21.04
N LEU A 1012 26.20 -16.84 -21.61
CA LEU A 1012 25.69 -15.68 -20.87
C LEU A 1012 24.19 -15.90 -20.66
N VAL A 1013 23.76 -16.11 -19.43
CA VAL A 1013 22.37 -16.41 -19.10
C VAL A 1013 21.72 -15.18 -18.50
N PHE A 1014 20.63 -14.71 -19.11
CA PHE A 1014 19.79 -13.67 -18.55
C PHE A 1014 18.45 -14.31 -18.14
N GLY A 1015 18.20 -14.40 -16.83
CA GLY A 1015 16.90 -14.71 -16.24
C GLY A 1015 16.34 -16.12 -16.53
N GLU A 1016 17.19 -17.11 -16.81
CA GLU A 1016 16.81 -18.51 -17.04
C GLU A 1016 17.54 -19.48 -16.08
N ASP A 1017 16.81 -20.46 -15.56
CA ASP A 1017 17.28 -21.59 -14.74
C ASP A 1017 16.93 -22.94 -15.42
N PRO A 1018 17.63 -23.32 -16.50
CA PRO A 1018 17.40 -24.56 -17.23
C PRO A 1018 17.78 -25.82 -16.43
N ASP A 1019 17.52 -27.00 -17.03
CA ASP A 1019 18.06 -28.26 -16.50
C ASP A 1019 19.59 -28.25 -16.56
N THR A 1020 20.24 -28.48 -15.41
CA THR A 1020 21.70 -28.42 -15.28
C THR A 1020 22.44 -29.45 -16.14
N SER A 1021 21.77 -30.51 -16.58
CA SER A 1021 22.33 -31.49 -17.53
C SER A 1021 22.62 -30.88 -18.91
N LEU A 1022 21.96 -29.78 -19.28
CA LEU A 1022 22.23 -29.04 -20.52
C LEU A 1022 23.49 -28.16 -20.43
N LEU A 1023 24.02 -27.96 -19.22
CA LEU A 1023 25.10 -27.02 -18.93
C LEU A 1023 26.46 -27.71 -18.73
N SER A 1024 26.51 -29.04 -18.75
CA SER A 1024 27.72 -29.80 -18.35
C SER A 1024 28.96 -29.57 -19.21
N ASP A 1025 28.77 -29.14 -20.45
CA ASP A 1025 29.85 -28.93 -21.43
C ASP A 1025 30.35 -27.48 -21.50
N VAL A 1026 29.80 -26.57 -20.70
CA VAL A 1026 30.13 -25.15 -20.65
C VAL A 1026 31.43 -24.93 -19.84
N GLU A 1027 32.41 -24.23 -20.41
CA GLU A 1027 33.70 -23.89 -19.78
C GLU A 1027 33.67 -22.54 -19.03
N PHE A 1028 32.78 -21.64 -19.42
CA PHE A 1028 32.58 -20.35 -18.77
C PHE A 1028 31.11 -19.96 -18.76
N MET A 1029 30.59 -19.51 -17.62
CA MET A 1029 29.20 -19.08 -17.51
C MET A 1029 29.05 -17.80 -16.69
N MET A 1030 28.29 -16.85 -17.23
CA MET A 1030 27.78 -15.69 -16.50
C MET A 1030 26.27 -15.84 -16.35
N VAL A 1031 25.73 -15.53 -15.17
CA VAL A 1031 24.29 -15.52 -14.90
C VAL A 1031 23.88 -14.15 -14.40
N CYS A 1032 22.91 -13.54 -15.06
CA CYS A 1032 22.18 -12.38 -14.58
C CYS A 1032 20.78 -12.82 -14.12
N ASP A 1033 20.55 -12.87 -12.80
CA ASP A 1033 19.24 -13.20 -12.22
C ASP A 1033 19.08 -12.52 -10.85
N THR A 1034 17.86 -12.53 -10.35
CA THR A 1034 17.45 -11.95 -9.07
C THR A 1034 17.97 -12.71 -7.85
N HIS A 1035 18.19 -14.03 -7.97
CA HIS A 1035 18.51 -14.93 -6.86
C HIS A 1035 19.66 -15.87 -7.24
N MET A 1036 20.30 -16.47 -6.23
CA MET A 1036 21.27 -17.55 -6.44
C MET A 1036 20.55 -18.86 -6.85
N THR A 1037 20.19 -18.98 -8.13
CA THR A 1037 19.55 -20.17 -8.72
C THR A 1037 20.53 -21.34 -8.87
N LYS A 1038 20.03 -22.54 -9.20
CA LYS A 1038 20.89 -23.71 -9.48
C LYS A 1038 21.85 -23.44 -10.63
N THR A 1039 21.41 -22.67 -11.62
CA THR A 1039 22.24 -22.20 -12.72
C THR A 1039 23.27 -21.18 -12.24
N ALA A 1040 22.90 -20.24 -11.37
CA ALA A 1040 23.83 -19.27 -10.78
C ALA A 1040 24.91 -19.94 -9.90
N GLU A 1041 24.58 -20.96 -9.12
CA GLU A 1041 25.55 -21.73 -8.32
C GLU A 1041 26.66 -22.37 -9.18
N MET A 1042 26.32 -22.76 -10.42
CA MET A 1042 27.25 -23.32 -11.38
C MET A 1042 28.07 -22.24 -12.11
N ALA A 1043 27.64 -20.98 -12.10
CA ALA A 1043 28.26 -19.88 -12.84
C ALA A 1043 29.64 -19.49 -12.30
N ASP A 1044 30.45 -18.88 -13.15
CA ASP A 1044 31.72 -18.25 -12.77
C ASP A 1044 31.53 -16.81 -12.31
N VAL A 1045 30.51 -16.13 -12.85
CA VAL A 1045 30.11 -14.76 -12.51
C VAL A 1045 28.59 -14.71 -12.36
N VAL A 1046 28.11 -14.10 -11.30
CA VAL A 1046 26.68 -13.83 -11.09
C VAL A 1046 26.50 -12.33 -10.91
N ILE A 1047 25.61 -11.74 -11.69
CA ILE A 1047 25.26 -10.32 -11.66
C ILE A 1047 23.80 -10.22 -11.21
N PRO A 1048 23.47 -9.37 -10.23
CA PRO A 1048 22.09 -9.19 -9.81
C PRO A 1048 21.26 -8.56 -10.95
N GLY A 1049 20.08 -9.13 -11.22
CA GLY A 1049 19.08 -8.56 -12.13
C GLY A 1049 17.80 -8.16 -11.38
N THR A 1050 16.84 -7.53 -12.08
CA THR A 1050 15.58 -7.04 -11.50
C THR A 1050 14.35 -7.87 -11.84
N GLY A 1051 13.28 -7.73 -11.03
CA GLY A 1051 11.94 -8.21 -11.35
C GLY A 1051 11.20 -7.30 -12.33
N PHE A 1052 10.01 -7.75 -12.77
CA PHE A 1052 9.18 -6.97 -13.71
C PHE A 1052 8.59 -5.70 -13.08
N ALA A 1053 8.56 -5.59 -11.76
CA ALA A 1053 8.08 -4.40 -11.06
C ALA A 1053 9.07 -3.22 -11.17
N SER A 1054 10.33 -3.48 -11.54
CA SER A 1054 11.35 -2.46 -11.82
C SER A 1054 11.70 -2.34 -13.30
N ALA A 1055 10.92 -3.00 -14.17
CA ALA A 1055 11.13 -2.94 -15.61
C ALA A 1055 10.17 -1.92 -16.23
N ASP A 1056 10.66 -1.18 -17.22
CA ASP A 1056 9.87 -0.29 -18.07
C ASP A 1056 10.02 -0.74 -19.53
N GLY A 1057 8.94 -0.68 -20.31
CA GLY A 1057 8.93 -1.12 -21.71
C GLY A 1057 7.65 -1.83 -22.10
N THR A 1058 7.76 -2.92 -22.87
CA THR A 1058 6.60 -3.61 -23.43
C THR A 1058 6.70 -5.14 -23.41
N TYR A 1059 5.54 -5.80 -23.27
CA TYR A 1059 5.36 -7.22 -23.53
C TYR A 1059 4.44 -7.44 -24.73
N THR A 1060 4.70 -8.49 -25.50
CA THR A 1060 3.83 -8.98 -26.57
C THR A 1060 3.26 -10.34 -26.17
N ASN A 1061 1.95 -10.38 -25.89
CA ASN A 1061 1.29 -11.59 -25.41
C ASN A 1061 0.94 -12.58 -26.56
N THR A 1062 0.29 -13.70 -26.21
CA THR A 1062 -0.12 -14.75 -27.16
C THR A 1062 -0.95 -14.25 -28.35
N GLU A 1063 -1.82 -13.27 -28.14
CA GLU A 1063 -2.67 -12.71 -29.20
C GLU A 1063 -1.98 -11.59 -29.98
N ARG A 1064 -0.66 -11.41 -29.82
CA ARG A 1064 0.16 -10.30 -30.38
C ARG A 1064 -0.31 -8.92 -29.93
N ARG A 1065 -0.91 -8.83 -28.74
CA ARG A 1065 -1.19 -7.53 -28.16
C ARG A 1065 0.09 -6.98 -27.56
N LEU A 1066 0.48 -5.78 -27.99
CA LEU A 1066 1.55 -5.03 -27.37
C LEU A 1066 1.01 -4.36 -26.09
N GLN A 1067 1.64 -4.59 -24.95
CA GLN A 1067 1.17 -4.11 -23.65
C GLN A 1067 2.31 -3.39 -22.93
N ALA A 1068 2.01 -2.23 -22.35
CA ALA A 1068 3.00 -1.45 -21.61
C ALA A 1068 3.28 -2.09 -20.25
N VAL A 1069 4.57 -2.18 -19.91
CA VAL A 1069 5.08 -2.54 -18.59
C VAL A 1069 5.67 -1.26 -18.02
N VAL A 1070 5.26 -0.89 -16.81
CA VAL A 1070 5.68 0.36 -16.18
C VAL A 1070 6.47 0.00 -14.93
N GLN A 1071 7.62 0.66 -14.75
CA GLN A 1071 8.40 0.58 -13.52
C GLN A 1071 7.58 1.18 -12.35
N VAL A 1072 7.48 0.42 -11.26
CA VAL A 1072 6.68 0.78 -10.08
C VAL A 1072 7.55 0.97 -8.84
N ILE A 1073 8.69 0.27 -8.75
CA ILE A 1073 9.64 0.34 -7.63
C ILE A 1073 11.09 0.35 -8.11
N ASP A 1074 12.00 0.80 -7.25
CA ASP A 1074 13.42 0.47 -7.31
C ASP A 1074 13.74 -0.77 -6.45
N GLU A 1075 14.66 -1.64 -6.90
CA GLU A 1075 15.06 -2.89 -6.22
C GLU A 1075 16.45 -2.78 -5.57
N ASP A 1076 16.98 -1.57 -5.39
CA ASP A 1076 18.28 -1.26 -4.77
C ASP A 1076 19.48 -1.93 -5.48
N VAL A 1077 19.35 -2.16 -6.79
CA VAL A 1077 20.45 -2.66 -7.64
C VAL A 1077 20.96 -1.56 -8.56
N VAL A 1078 22.27 -1.49 -8.73
CA VAL A 1078 22.93 -0.38 -9.45
C VAL A 1078 22.56 -0.34 -10.93
N PHE A 1079 22.35 -1.51 -11.56
CA PHE A 1079 22.00 -1.63 -12.97
C PHE A 1079 20.77 -2.50 -13.14
N ASN A 1080 19.83 -2.03 -13.95
CA ASN A 1080 18.70 -2.84 -14.42
C ASN A 1080 19.15 -3.87 -15.48
N ASN A 1081 18.22 -4.71 -15.93
CA ASN A 1081 18.57 -5.85 -16.78
C ASN A 1081 19.15 -5.45 -18.16
N TRP A 1082 18.67 -4.37 -18.77
CA TRP A 1082 19.18 -3.93 -20.08
C TRP A 1082 20.49 -3.16 -19.95
N GLU A 1083 20.68 -2.42 -18.87
CA GLU A 1083 21.92 -1.73 -18.55
C GLU A 1083 23.08 -2.71 -18.36
N VAL A 1084 22.85 -3.85 -17.70
CA VAL A 1084 23.84 -4.94 -17.60
C VAL A 1084 24.31 -5.37 -19.00
N ALA A 1085 23.40 -5.52 -19.95
CA ALA A 1085 23.74 -5.89 -21.33
C ALA A 1085 24.46 -4.75 -22.09
N ALA A 1086 24.06 -3.49 -21.87
CA ALA A 1086 24.69 -2.32 -22.46
C ALA A 1086 26.12 -2.11 -21.94
N GLU A 1087 26.35 -2.25 -20.64
CA GLU A 1087 27.68 -2.15 -20.02
C GLU A 1087 28.61 -3.28 -20.47
N LEU A 1088 28.10 -4.52 -20.57
CA LEU A 1088 28.87 -5.61 -21.18
C LEU A 1088 29.26 -5.30 -22.62
N ALA A 1089 28.36 -4.72 -23.41
CA ALA A 1089 28.66 -4.32 -24.79
C ALA A 1089 29.68 -3.17 -24.83
N HIS A 1090 29.64 -2.25 -23.88
CA HIS A 1090 30.61 -1.16 -23.74
C HIS A 1090 32.04 -1.70 -23.55
N VAL A 1091 32.22 -2.79 -22.79
CA VAL A 1091 33.53 -3.46 -22.65
C VAL A 1091 34.06 -4.00 -23.99
N TYR A 1092 33.17 -4.35 -24.93
CA TYR A 1092 33.52 -4.73 -26.31
C TYR A 1092 33.69 -3.52 -27.26
N GLU A 1093 33.77 -2.30 -26.74
CA GLU A 1093 33.84 -1.04 -27.51
C GLU A 1093 32.59 -0.81 -28.38
N VAL A 1094 31.43 -1.32 -27.95
CA VAL A 1094 30.14 -1.14 -28.61
C VAL A 1094 29.28 -0.21 -27.76
N GLU A 1095 29.12 1.03 -28.22
CA GLU A 1095 28.28 2.02 -27.52
C GLU A 1095 26.79 1.79 -27.82
N MET A 1096 25.99 1.82 -26.76
CA MET A 1096 24.53 1.80 -26.79
C MET A 1096 24.03 3.03 -26.02
N PRO A 1097 23.75 4.15 -26.71
CA PRO A 1097 23.48 5.43 -26.06
C PRO A 1097 22.00 5.52 -25.67
N TYR A 1098 21.57 4.69 -24.73
CA TYR A 1098 20.23 4.72 -24.17
C TYR A 1098 20.29 5.29 -22.76
N ASP A 1099 19.46 6.29 -22.47
CA ASP A 1099 19.30 6.84 -21.13
C ASP A 1099 18.04 6.26 -20.46
N GLU A 1100 17.03 5.88 -21.25
CA GLU A 1100 15.76 5.30 -20.77
C GLU A 1100 15.19 4.24 -21.75
N ALA A 1101 14.21 3.46 -21.29
CA ALA A 1101 13.56 2.42 -22.11
C ALA A 1101 12.92 3.00 -23.39
N ALA A 1102 12.46 4.25 -23.37
CA ALA A 1102 11.88 4.93 -24.52
C ALA A 1102 12.89 5.07 -25.68
N ASP A 1103 14.17 5.34 -25.40
CA ASP A 1103 15.23 5.41 -26.43
C ASP A 1103 15.39 4.05 -27.13
N ILE A 1104 15.30 2.96 -26.36
CA ILE A 1104 15.38 1.59 -26.86
C ILE A 1104 14.16 1.30 -27.75
N SER A 1105 12.95 1.68 -27.32
CA SER A 1105 11.74 1.52 -28.12
C SER A 1105 11.82 2.30 -29.44
N GLU A 1106 12.39 3.52 -29.45
CA GLU A 1106 12.60 4.29 -30.68
C GLU A 1106 13.54 3.59 -31.67
N ASP A 1107 14.65 3.02 -31.19
CA ASP A 1107 15.57 2.27 -32.04
C ASP A 1107 14.96 0.94 -32.51
N LEU A 1108 14.24 0.25 -31.63
CA LEU A 1108 13.49 -0.96 -31.98
C LEU A 1108 12.46 -0.69 -33.10
N ASN A 1109 11.74 0.44 -33.03
CA ASN A 1109 10.83 0.90 -34.07
C ASN A 1109 11.55 1.24 -35.39
N CYS A 1110 12.82 1.64 -35.33
CA CYS A 1110 13.61 1.87 -36.54
C CYS A 1110 13.98 0.57 -37.24
N VAL A 1111 14.28 -0.50 -36.50
CA VAL A 1111 14.79 -1.76 -37.08
C VAL A 1111 13.73 -2.85 -37.30
N SER A 1112 12.60 -2.82 -36.58
CA SER A 1112 11.54 -3.84 -36.68
C SER A 1112 10.26 -3.29 -37.29
N ASP A 1113 9.83 -3.89 -38.41
CA ASP A 1113 8.57 -3.54 -39.06
C ASP A 1113 7.35 -3.85 -38.18
N VAL A 1114 7.44 -4.84 -37.29
CA VAL A 1114 6.35 -5.21 -36.37
C VAL A 1114 6.12 -4.07 -35.36
N TYR A 1115 7.18 -3.66 -34.66
CA TYR A 1115 7.07 -2.64 -33.62
C TYR A 1115 6.82 -1.24 -34.20
N ARG A 1116 7.42 -0.91 -35.35
CA ARG A 1116 7.15 0.36 -36.05
C ARG A 1116 5.67 0.59 -36.36
N ASN A 1117 4.92 -0.48 -36.59
CA ASN A 1117 3.51 -0.45 -36.98
C ASN A 1117 2.57 -0.94 -35.87
N SER A 1118 3.07 -1.11 -34.64
CA SER A 1118 2.27 -1.53 -33.49
C SER A 1118 2.06 -0.36 -32.54
N TYR A 1119 0.90 -0.32 -31.90
CA TYR A 1119 0.59 0.65 -30.85
C TYR A 1119 0.25 -0.08 -29.56
N ILE A 1120 0.55 0.55 -28.42
CA ILE A 1120 0.22 0.00 -27.11
C ILE A 1120 -1.29 -0.27 -27.02
N GLY A 1121 -1.63 -1.48 -26.58
CA GLY A 1121 -2.99 -1.98 -26.48
C GLY A 1121 -3.55 -2.58 -27.77
N GLU A 1122 -2.88 -2.43 -28.92
CA GLU A 1122 -3.34 -2.99 -30.19
C GLU A 1122 -2.86 -4.43 -30.41
N ILE A 1123 -3.67 -5.19 -31.15
CA ILE A 1123 -3.30 -6.53 -31.63
C ILE A 1123 -2.69 -6.41 -33.01
N TYR A 1124 -1.39 -6.71 -33.12
CA TYR A 1124 -0.70 -6.62 -34.40
C TYR A 1124 -1.30 -7.56 -35.45
N GLY A 1125 -1.65 -7.01 -36.61
CA GLY A 1125 -2.21 -7.74 -37.75
C GLY A 1125 -3.66 -8.22 -37.57
N GLY A 1126 -4.32 -7.96 -36.44
CA GLY A 1126 -5.68 -8.44 -36.17
C GLY A 1126 -5.80 -9.95 -36.38
N VAL A 1127 -6.80 -10.38 -37.15
CA VAL A 1127 -6.92 -11.79 -37.58
C VAL A 1127 -6.04 -12.03 -38.80
N LEU A 1128 -5.12 -13.00 -38.70
CA LEU A 1128 -4.17 -13.31 -39.77
C LEU A 1128 -4.82 -14.17 -40.87
N ASN A 1129 -4.62 -13.81 -42.15
CA ASN A 1129 -5.22 -14.50 -43.30
C ASN A 1129 -4.53 -15.84 -43.67
N CYS A 1130 -3.29 -16.07 -43.21
CA CYS A 1130 -2.47 -17.26 -43.49
C CYS A 1130 -2.44 -17.65 -44.99
N GLU A 1131 -2.02 -16.73 -45.86
CA GLU A 1131 -2.09 -16.90 -47.33
C GLU A 1131 -1.21 -18.03 -47.88
N ASN A 1132 -0.08 -18.32 -47.22
CA ASN A 1132 0.90 -19.32 -47.65
C ASN A 1132 0.68 -20.71 -47.00
N ARG A 1133 -0.56 -21.04 -46.65
CA ARG A 1133 -0.86 -22.28 -45.93
C ARG A 1133 -0.72 -23.53 -46.82
N LYS A 1134 -0.06 -24.56 -46.29
CA LYS A 1134 0.18 -25.84 -46.96
C LYS A 1134 0.04 -26.99 -45.97
N LEU A 1135 -0.64 -28.07 -46.38
CA LEU A 1135 -0.73 -29.28 -45.58
C LEU A 1135 0.61 -30.03 -45.55
N VAL A 1136 1.00 -30.54 -44.37
CA VAL A 1136 2.28 -31.23 -44.16
C VAL A 1136 2.04 -32.68 -43.78
N ALA A 1137 2.86 -33.62 -44.30
CA ALA A 1137 2.75 -35.01 -43.90
C ALA A 1137 3.13 -35.19 -42.42
N VAL A 1138 2.24 -35.81 -41.63
CA VAL A 1138 2.43 -35.90 -40.18
C VAL A 1138 3.15 -37.19 -39.80
N ALA A 1139 4.33 -37.06 -39.19
CA ALA A 1139 5.10 -38.18 -38.64
C ALA A 1139 4.39 -38.82 -37.42
N ASP A 1140 4.77 -40.04 -37.06
CA ASP A 1140 4.39 -40.57 -35.74
C ASP A 1140 5.18 -39.83 -34.65
N GLY A 1141 4.54 -39.58 -33.52
CA GLY A 1141 5.14 -38.80 -32.44
C GLY A 1141 4.34 -38.86 -31.15
N THR A 1142 4.89 -38.22 -30.13
CA THR A 1142 4.24 -38.04 -28.83
C THR A 1142 3.23 -36.89 -28.93
N PHE A 1143 2.10 -37.01 -28.23
CA PHE A 1143 1.08 -35.95 -28.25
C PHE A 1143 1.51 -34.74 -27.38
N VAL A 1144 1.84 -34.99 -26.11
CA VAL A 1144 2.33 -33.96 -25.19
C VAL A 1144 3.70 -34.32 -24.62
N ALA A 1145 4.55 -33.32 -24.51
CA ALA A 1145 5.83 -33.36 -23.84
C ALA A 1145 6.03 -32.00 -23.15
N PRO A 1146 5.83 -31.88 -21.83
CA PRO A 1146 5.94 -30.60 -21.15
C PRO A 1146 7.37 -30.07 -21.16
N LEU A 1147 7.55 -28.79 -21.48
CA LEU A 1147 8.77 -28.05 -21.24
C LEU A 1147 8.77 -27.55 -19.80
N LYS A 1148 9.89 -27.77 -19.10
CA LYS A 1148 10.10 -27.19 -17.78
C LYS A 1148 10.28 -25.68 -17.92
N ASN A 1149 9.56 -24.90 -17.12
CA ASN A 1149 9.73 -23.46 -17.06
C ASN A 1149 11.09 -23.11 -16.44
N THR A 1150 11.86 -22.27 -17.14
CA THR A 1150 13.18 -21.80 -16.69
C THR A 1150 13.13 -20.49 -15.91
N ASP A 1151 12.00 -19.78 -15.85
CA ASP A 1151 11.93 -18.56 -15.04
C ASP A 1151 11.77 -18.89 -13.55
N ASN A 1152 12.82 -18.60 -12.77
CA ASN A 1152 12.90 -18.84 -11.34
C ASN A 1152 11.76 -18.16 -10.57
N LEU A 1153 11.38 -16.91 -10.91
CA LEU A 1153 10.33 -16.20 -10.17
C LEU A 1153 8.97 -16.89 -10.30
N THR A 1154 8.66 -17.40 -11.49
CA THR A 1154 7.43 -18.18 -11.69
C THR A 1154 7.48 -19.54 -11.00
N ASN A 1155 8.65 -20.18 -10.94
CA ASN A 1155 8.83 -21.44 -10.20
C ASN A 1155 8.67 -21.22 -8.69
N MET A 1156 9.22 -20.15 -8.13
CA MET A 1156 9.07 -19.77 -6.72
C MET A 1156 7.59 -19.59 -6.34
N ILE A 1157 6.80 -18.89 -7.16
CA ILE A 1157 5.37 -18.75 -6.85
C ILE A 1157 4.60 -20.06 -7.02
N ASP A 1158 4.96 -20.90 -8.00
CA ASP A 1158 4.34 -22.22 -8.17
C ASP A 1158 4.61 -23.15 -6.97
N GLU A 1159 5.77 -23.05 -6.34
CA GLU A 1159 6.12 -23.77 -5.10
C GLU A 1159 5.38 -23.24 -3.86
N ARG A 1160 5.05 -21.93 -3.83
CA ARG A 1160 4.28 -21.30 -2.74
C ARG A 1160 2.77 -21.58 -2.85
N LEU A 1161 2.25 -21.88 -4.05
CA LEU A 1161 0.82 -22.14 -4.28
C LEU A 1161 0.41 -23.52 -3.73
N PRO A 1162 -0.70 -23.64 -2.97
CA PRO A 1162 -1.21 -24.94 -2.54
C PRO A 1162 -1.66 -25.76 -3.75
N HIS A 1163 -1.30 -27.05 -3.75
CA HIS A 1163 -1.58 -28.01 -4.83
C HIS A 1163 -2.89 -28.76 -4.67
#